data_AF-A0A556UET7-F1
#
_entry.id   AF-A0A556UET7-F1
#
_cell.length_a   1.000
_cell.length_b   1.000
_cell.length_c   1.000
_cell.angle_alpha   90.00
_cell.angle_beta   90.00
_cell.angle_gamma   90.00
#
_symmetry.space_group_name_H-M   'P 1'
#
loop_
_entity.id
_entity.type
_entity.pdbx_description
1 polymer ?
#
loop_
_entity_poly.entity_id
_entity_poly.type
_entity_poly.pdbx_seq_one_letter_code
_entity_poly.pdbx_strand_id
1 'polypeptide(L)'
;MGAFHSAPEDLHYRSLSEKTGFSLEQIKILHNRFKQLSHNDDVLRRDDLNTLPDLANNPIRSQIVAAFFDKRNFQKGAKGSVQEIGFEEFLIVMSYFRAPTEHISEEQREEIRRTKLRFLFNMHDTDNDGTITLEEYKHVVEELLSRSGSLGTETAKGIADAAMLEVASISVGRMVRKEIQEHEQDSAWREQMSGYKRMQRQHQKQLIALENKLKAEMDEHKLRLQKEVETQANNTYIELERLAKKQAVQFEKEIKALATEEKRIQQQILIQQKKELTTFMETQKKQYRLCRDRMKDEMNEDLNTPKEEKQERLSRHKDTMQRSQAEEEAQLLNQQRLIYERSCRALKRRSLIKKHEFEQEQIREELNKKKLQKEMEHALMIRQDESTQDLERRQLECLHRLRMELVRLQHHTELENQEEYNARRQRELHRKHALERRQQPRNLKVYSLPNSQSLEEALEMQIKKQFQDTCKVQNKQYKALRNHQLEVSPKSEHKALLKTLKEEQTRKLAVLAEQYEQSINDMMTSQALRLEAEQEAECQALKCQLQQEMELLDAYQCKTKAQAEAQHEHDMQKLEQKASLRRAHLEQKVEEELAALQKERTEKVKHLFERQERELESFDVESLRLGFGSLASFDFPKEDDR
;
A
#
# COMPACT_ATOMS: atom_id res chain seq x y z
N MET A 1 -42.07 9.68 -60.78
CA MET A 1 -43.03 9.62 -59.65
C MET A 1 -44.18 8.73 -60.10
N GLY A 2 -44.59 7.66 -59.43
CA GLY A 2 -44.29 7.18 -58.09
C GLY A 2 -43.74 5.75 -58.08
N ALA A 3 -42.99 5.49 -57.01
CA ALA A 3 -42.48 4.20 -56.61
C ALA A 3 -43.37 3.60 -55.51
N PHE A 4 -43.16 2.31 -55.23
CA PHE A 4 -43.64 1.53 -54.08
C PHE A 4 -45.14 1.13 -54.17
N HIS A 5 -45.58 -0.10 -53.89
CA HIS A 5 -45.26 -0.94 -52.74
C HIS A 5 -45.62 -2.41 -53.06
N SER A 6 -44.66 -3.34 -53.13
CA SER A 6 -44.94 -4.80 -53.07
C SER A 6 -43.76 -5.65 -52.56
N ALA A 7 -42.66 -5.02 -52.13
CA ALA A 7 -41.46 -5.71 -51.63
C ALA A 7 -41.33 -5.88 -50.09
N PRO A 8 -42.06 -5.16 -49.20
CA PRO A 8 -41.85 -5.32 -47.74
C PRO A 8 -42.41 -6.62 -47.15
N GLU A 9 -43.58 -7.09 -47.60
CA GLU A 9 -44.29 -8.23 -46.99
C GLU A 9 -43.58 -9.57 -47.21
N ASP A 10 -43.02 -9.79 -48.40
CA ASP A 10 -42.30 -11.04 -48.72
C ASP A 10 -40.98 -11.19 -47.95
N LEU A 11 -40.30 -10.08 -47.62
CA LEU A 11 -39.10 -10.10 -46.77
C LEU A 11 -39.46 -10.41 -45.31
N HIS A 12 -40.58 -9.88 -44.82
CA HIS A 12 -41.08 -10.13 -43.48
C HIS A 12 -41.49 -11.60 -43.29
N TYR A 13 -42.20 -12.19 -44.26
CA TYR A 13 -42.56 -13.61 -44.20
C TYR A 13 -41.37 -14.57 -44.33
N ARG A 14 -40.30 -14.19 -45.05
CA ARG A 14 -39.04 -14.96 -45.08
C ARG A 14 -38.33 -14.97 -43.72
N SER A 15 -38.23 -13.81 -43.07
CA SER A 15 -37.68 -13.71 -41.71
C SER A 15 -38.48 -14.56 -40.70
N LEU A 16 -39.82 -14.53 -40.78
CA LEU A 16 -40.68 -15.36 -39.93
C LEU A 16 -40.54 -16.86 -40.22
N SER A 17 -40.31 -17.23 -41.48
CA SER A 17 -40.03 -18.61 -41.90
C SER A 17 -38.73 -19.14 -41.29
N GLU A 18 -37.66 -18.35 -41.29
CA GLU A 18 -36.39 -18.73 -40.67
C GLU A 18 -36.50 -18.89 -39.14
N LYS A 19 -37.29 -18.03 -38.47
CA LYS A 19 -37.47 -18.07 -37.01
C LYS A 19 -38.36 -19.23 -36.53
N THR A 20 -39.42 -19.55 -37.26
CA THR A 20 -40.47 -20.49 -36.81
C THR A 20 -40.42 -21.84 -37.55
N GLY A 21 -39.72 -21.88 -38.67
CA GLY A 21 -39.60 -23.04 -39.55
C GLY A 21 -40.90 -23.43 -40.27
N PHE A 22 -41.91 -22.55 -40.31
CA PHE A 22 -43.05 -22.69 -41.21
C PHE A 22 -42.67 -22.33 -42.65
N SER A 23 -43.23 -23.03 -43.62
CA SER A 23 -43.11 -22.63 -45.03
C SER A 23 -43.88 -21.32 -45.30
N LEU A 24 -43.47 -20.58 -46.34
CA LEU A 24 -44.14 -19.31 -46.72
C LEU A 24 -45.64 -19.49 -46.99
N GLU A 25 -46.05 -20.64 -47.54
CA GLU A 25 -47.46 -20.95 -47.77
C GLU A 25 -48.22 -21.17 -46.45
N GLN A 26 -47.62 -21.90 -45.51
CA GLN A 26 -48.19 -22.10 -44.17
C GLN A 26 -48.33 -20.77 -43.41
N ILE A 27 -47.35 -19.87 -43.54
CA ILE A 27 -47.38 -18.55 -42.92
C ILE A 27 -48.53 -17.71 -43.50
N LYS A 28 -48.76 -17.74 -44.82
CA LYS A 28 -49.91 -17.05 -45.45
C LYS A 28 -51.25 -17.59 -44.96
N ILE A 29 -51.38 -18.92 -44.84
CA ILE A 29 -52.59 -19.55 -44.29
C ILE A 29 -52.81 -19.15 -42.82
N LEU A 30 -51.76 -19.16 -42.00
CA LEU A 30 -51.82 -18.76 -40.60
C LEU A 30 -52.12 -17.27 -40.45
N HIS A 31 -51.62 -16.41 -41.35
CA HIS A 31 -51.93 -14.98 -41.38
C HIS A 31 -53.39 -14.71 -41.68
N ASN A 32 -53.96 -15.40 -42.68
CA ASN A 32 -55.38 -15.32 -43.00
C ASN A 32 -56.25 -15.81 -41.84
N ARG A 33 -55.84 -16.90 -41.15
CA ARG A 33 -56.53 -17.36 -39.94
C ARG A 33 -56.40 -16.37 -38.80
N PHE A 34 -55.23 -15.78 -38.57
CA PHE A 34 -55.04 -14.75 -37.56
C PHE A 34 -55.99 -13.56 -37.78
N LYS A 35 -56.08 -13.07 -39.03
CA LYS A 35 -57.01 -11.99 -39.40
C LYS A 35 -58.48 -12.36 -39.23
N GLN A 36 -58.85 -13.61 -39.45
CA GLN A 36 -60.21 -14.09 -39.17
C GLN A 36 -60.51 -14.11 -37.67
N LEU A 37 -59.53 -14.50 -36.84
CA LEU A 37 -59.67 -14.56 -35.38
C LEU A 37 -59.66 -13.16 -34.74
N SER A 38 -58.86 -12.22 -35.25
CA SER A 38 -58.77 -10.85 -34.75
C SER A 38 -59.84 -9.91 -35.33
N HIS A 39 -60.83 -10.41 -36.06
CA HIS A 39 -61.84 -9.58 -36.76
C HIS A 39 -61.21 -8.49 -37.66
N ASN A 40 -60.16 -8.84 -38.40
CA ASN A 40 -59.30 -7.99 -39.23
C ASN A 40 -58.37 -7.01 -38.49
N ASP A 41 -58.30 -7.04 -37.16
CA ASP A 41 -57.37 -6.23 -36.38
C ASP A 41 -55.91 -6.74 -36.51
N ASP A 42 -54.94 -5.90 -36.17
CA ASP A 42 -53.49 -6.22 -36.17
C ASP A 42 -53.04 -6.91 -34.88
N VAL A 43 -53.92 -7.00 -33.88
CA VAL A 43 -53.68 -7.67 -32.59
C VAL A 43 -54.77 -8.69 -32.28
N LEU A 44 -54.40 -9.75 -31.57
CA LEU A 44 -55.32 -10.79 -31.10
C LEU A 44 -55.49 -10.69 -29.59
N ARG A 45 -56.74 -10.66 -29.12
CA ARG A 45 -57.10 -10.59 -27.69
C ARG A 45 -57.45 -11.97 -27.14
N ARG A 46 -57.41 -12.07 -25.81
CA ARG A 46 -57.73 -13.33 -25.09
C ARG A 46 -59.15 -13.81 -25.35
N ASP A 47 -60.09 -12.89 -25.48
CA ASP A 47 -61.49 -13.19 -25.72
C ASP A 47 -61.70 -13.78 -27.13
N ASP A 48 -60.93 -13.35 -28.11
CA ASP A 48 -61.00 -13.85 -29.49
C ASP A 48 -60.68 -15.36 -29.53
N LEU A 49 -59.61 -15.80 -28.84
CA LEU A 49 -59.26 -17.22 -28.73
C LEU A 49 -60.25 -18.02 -27.86
N ASN A 50 -60.95 -17.37 -26.94
CA ASN A 50 -61.98 -18.00 -26.13
C ASN A 50 -63.24 -18.34 -26.96
N THR A 51 -63.51 -17.63 -28.06
CA THR A 51 -64.70 -17.91 -28.91
C THR A 51 -64.53 -19.11 -29.84
N LEU A 52 -63.33 -19.70 -29.93
CA LEU A 52 -63.02 -20.83 -30.81
C LEU A 52 -63.82 -22.10 -30.44
N PRO A 53 -64.68 -22.62 -31.33
CA PRO A 53 -65.52 -23.79 -31.04
C PRO A 53 -64.71 -25.07 -30.86
N ASP A 54 -63.60 -25.22 -31.59
CA ASP A 54 -62.72 -26.40 -31.50
C ASP A 54 -61.99 -26.48 -30.16
N LEU A 55 -61.78 -25.34 -29.49
CA LEU A 55 -61.19 -25.29 -28.15
C LEU A 55 -62.23 -25.46 -27.04
N ALA A 56 -63.53 -25.22 -27.31
CA ALA A 56 -64.57 -25.20 -26.29
C ALA A 56 -64.69 -26.51 -25.49
N ASN A 57 -64.41 -27.64 -26.14
CA ASN A 57 -64.46 -28.98 -25.53
C ASN A 57 -63.11 -29.48 -24.99
N ASN A 58 -62.03 -28.69 -25.10
CA ASN A 58 -60.69 -29.09 -24.65
C ASN A 58 -60.53 -28.88 -23.12
N PRO A 59 -60.15 -29.90 -22.33
CA PRO A 59 -59.93 -29.79 -20.89
C PRO A 59 -58.89 -28.74 -20.49
N ILE A 60 -57.84 -28.57 -21.29
CA ILE A 60 -56.75 -27.62 -21.01
C ILE A 60 -56.91 -26.29 -21.76
N ARG A 61 -58.14 -25.95 -22.19
CA ARG A 61 -58.42 -24.70 -22.94
C ARG A 61 -57.90 -23.46 -22.23
N SER A 62 -58.19 -23.32 -20.94
CA SER A 62 -57.78 -22.16 -20.14
C SER A 62 -56.25 -22.01 -20.10
N GLN A 63 -55.54 -23.13 -19.98
CA GLN A 63 -54.07 -23.21 -19.93
C GLN A 63 -53.45 -22.94 -21.30
N ILE A 64 -54.01 -23.50 -22.38
CA ILE A 64 -53.58 -23.21 -23.76
C ILE A 64 -53.77 -21.72 -24.06
N VAL A 65 -54.96 -21.17 -23.81
CA VAL A 65 -55.23 -19.74 -24.04
C VAL A 65 -54.28 -18.89 -23.20
N ALA A 66 -54.05 -19.21 -21.92
CA ALA A 66 -53.09 -18.50 -21.10
C ALA A 66 -51.65 -18.54 -21.65
N ALA A 67 -51.22 -19.69 -22.18
CA ALA A 67 -49.88 -19.87 -22.74
C ALA A 67 -49.62 -19.02 -23.99
N PHE A 68 -50.65 -18.71 -24.80
CA PHE A 68 -50.51 -17.80 -25.94
C PHE A 68 -50.18 -16.36 -25.51
N PHE A 69 -50.60 -15.96 -24.32
CA PHE A 69 -50.40 -14.62 -23.78
C PHE A 69 -49.27 -14.54 -22.74
N ASP A 70 -48.50 -15.60 -22.53
CA ASP A 70 -47.37 -15.60 -21.61
C ASP A 70 -46.09 -15.10 -22.31
N LYS A 71 -45.51 -14.01 -21.82
CA LYS A 71 -44.29 -13.40 -22.40
C LYS A 71 -43.11 -14.36 -22.44
N ARG A 72 -43.06 -15.35 -21.54
CA ARG A 72 -42.01 -16.38 -21.49
C ARG A 72 -41.96 -17.23 -22.76
N ASN A 73 -43.07 -17.31 -23.50
CA ASN A 73 -43.21 -18.19 -24.67
C ASN A 73 -42.82 -17.53 -26.00
N PHE A 74 -42.57 -16.22 -26.02
CA PHE A 74 -42.12 -15.53 -27.25
C PHE A 74 -41.01 -14.48 -27.02
N GLN A 75 -40.65 -14.18 -25.76
CA GLN A 75 -39.53 -13.29 -25.43
C GLN A 75 -38.61 -13.90 -24.35
N LYS A 76 -37.32 -14.04 -24.67
CA LYS A 76 -36.31 -14.58 -23.73
C LYS A 76 -36.11 -13.63 -22.54
N GLY A 77 -36.45 -14.07 -21.33
CA GLY A 77 -36.19 -13.36 -20.07
C GLY A 77 -37.31 -12.42 -19.60
N ALA A 78 -38.44 -12.33 -20.31
CA ALA A 78 -39.60 -11.58 -19.87
C ALA A 78 -40.50 -12.43 -18.95
N LYS A 79 -41.09 -11.83 -17.91
CA LYS A 79 -42.05 -12.46 -16.99
C LYS A 79 -43.42 -11.78 -17.08
N GLY A 80 -44.49 -12.55 -16.88
CA GLY A 80 -45.88 -12.08 -16.84
C GLY A 80 -46.65 -12.25 -18.14
N SER A 81 -47.96 -11.97 -18.11
CA SER A 81 -48.87 -12.10 -19.25
C SER A 81 -49.09 -10.76 -19.99
N VAL A 82 -49.41 -10.84 -21.28
CA VAL A 82 -49.91 -9.72 -22.10
C VAL A 82 -51.41 -9.86 -22.31
N GLN A 83 -52.09 -8.75 -22.61
CA GLN A 83 -53.53 -8.80 -22.96
C GLN A 83 -53.76 -8.99 -24.46
N GLU A 84 -52.76 -8.65 -25.28
CA GLU A 84 -52.81 -8.63 -26.74
C GLU A 84 -51.49 -9.18 -27.30
N ILE A 85 -51.58 -9.93 -28.40
CA ILE A 85 -50.42 -10.44 -29.14
C ILE A 85 -50.50 -10.07 -30.62
N GLY A 86 -49.37 -9.81 -31.25
CA GLY A 86 -49.28 -9.61 -32.70
C GLY A 86 -49.12 -10.93 -33.46
N PHE A 87 -49.01 -10.82 -34.78
CA PHE A 87 -48.87 -11.98 -35.66
C PHE A 87 -47.53 -12.72 -35.48
N GLU A 88 -46.45 -12.01 -35.17
CA GLU A 88 -45.13 -12.62 -34.93
C GLU A 88 -45.15 -13.49 -33.66
N GLU A 89 -45.69 -12.98 -32.55
CA GLU A 89 -45.83 -13.74 -31.31
C GLU A 89 -46.75 -14.94 -31.48
N PHE A 90 -47.88 -14.77 -32.19
CA PHE A 90 -48.79 -15.86 -32.53
C PHE A 90 -48.07 -16.98 -33.30
N LEU A 91 -47.26 -16.65 -34.31
CA LEU A 91 -46.49 -17.63 -35.07
C LEU A 91 -45.43 -18.35 -34.23
N ILE A 92 -44.75 -17.65 -33.32
CA ILE A 92 -43.77 -18.25 -32.41
C ILE A 92 -44.45 -19.31 -31.54
N VAL A 93 -45.60 -18.98 -30.94
CA VAL A 93 -46.35 -19.94 -30.12
C VAL A 93 -46.84 -21.13 -30.95
N MET A 94 -47.29 -20.90 -32.19
CA MET A 94 -47.71 -21.97 -33.09
C MET A 94 -46.56 -22.90 -33.48
N SER A 95 -45.31 -22.42 -33.51
CA SER A 95 -44.15 -23.23 -33.87
C SER A 95 -43.88 -24.40 -32.90
N TYR A 96 -44.24 -24.26 -31.62
CA TYR A 96 -44.10 -25.33 -30.61
C TYR A 96 -44.99 -26.55 -30.90
N PHE A 97 -46.11 -26.35 -31.61
CA PHE A 97 -47.05 -27.40 -31.97
C PHE A 97 -46.69 -28.15 -33.27
N ARG A 98 -45.62 -27.73 -33.96
CA ARG A 98 -45.17 -28.35 -35.20
C ARG A 98 -44.68 -29.79 -34.98
N ALA A 99 -45.09 -30.71 -35.85
CA ALA A 99 -44.56 -32.07 -35.88
C ALA A 99 -43.07 -32.06 -36.30
N PRO A 100 -42.19 -32.79 -35.60
CA PRO A 100 -40.79 -32.95 -36.04
C PRO A 100 -40.73 -33.65 -37.40
N THR A 101 -39.81 -33.23 -38.28
CA THR A 101 -39.55 -33.89 -39.56
C THR A 101 -38.75 -35.18 -39.38
N GLU A 102 -38.92 -36.18 -40.26
CA GLU A 102 -38.32 -37.53 -40.11
C GLU A 102 -36.78 -37.58 -40.20
N HIS A 103 -36.11 -36.48 -40.59
CA HIS A 103 -34.65 -36.38 -40.73
C HIS A 103 -34.06 -35.24 -39.88
N ILE A 104 -33.93 -35.44 -38.57
CA ILE A 104 -33.32 -34.48 -37.63
C ILE A 104 -32.18 -35.13 -36.84
N SER A 105 -31.12 -34.37 -36.56
CA SER A 105 -30.00 -34.86 -35.72
C SER A 105 -30.45 -35.07 -34.26
N GLU A 106 -29.69 -35.85 -33.50
CA GLU A 106 -29.96 -36.10 -32.08
C GLU A 106 -29.95 -34.80 -31.26
N GLU A 107 -29.02 -33.90 -31.55
CA GLU A 107 -28.93 -32.57 -30.92
C GLU A 107 -30.14 -31.68 -31.22
N GLN A 108 -30.59 -31.64 -32.49
CA GLN A 108 -31.78 -30.89 -32.89
C GLN A 108 -33.06 -31.49 -32.29
N ARG A 109 -33.12 -32.82 -32.16
CA ARG A 109 -34.22 -33.52 -31.51
C ARG A 109 -34.29 -33.18 -30.02
N GLU A 110 -33.15 -33.11 -29.34
CA GLU A 110 -33.10 -32.65 -27.95
C GLU A 110 -33.48 -31.19 -27.79
N GLU A 111 -33.05 -30.31 -28.70
CA GLU A 111 -33.41 -28.89 -28.67
C GLU A 111 -34.91 -28.67 -28.87
N ILE A 112 -35.54 -29.36 -29.84
CA ILE A 112 -36.99 -29.36 -30.04
C ILE A 112 -37.69 -29.90 -28.79
N ARG A 113 -37.17 -30.99 -28.20
CA ARG A 113 -37.72 -31.58 -26.98
C ARG A 113 -37.64 -30.62 -25.80
N ARG A 114 -36.47 -30.00 -25.54
CA ARG A 114 -36.27 -29.01 -24.47
C ARG A 114 -37.22 -27.81 -24.64
N THR A 115 -37.34 -27.32 -25.86
CA THR A 115 -38.17 -26.17 -26.22
C THR A 115 -39.67 -26.45 -26.02
N LYS A 116 -40.15 -27.63 -26.43
CA LYS A 116 -41.53 -28.08 -26.19
C LYS A 116 -41.82 -28.35 -24.71
N LEU A 117 -40.89 -28.98 -24.00
CA LEU A 117 -41.03 -29.23 -22.56
C LEU A 117 -41.04 -27.92 -21.78
N ARG A 118 -40.26 -26.91 -22.18
CA ARG A 118 -40.29 -25.59 -21.57
C ARG A 118 -41.64 -24.89 -21.79
N PHE A 119 -42.20 -24.98 -22.99
CA PHE A 119 -43.54 -24.45 -23.28
C PHE A 119 -44.62 -25.16 -22.45
N LEU A 120 -44.58 -26.49 -22.37
CA LEU A 120 -45.50 -27.28 -21.54
C LEU A 120 -45.34 -26.96 -20.04
N PHE A 121 -44.11 -26.75 -19.58
CA PHE A 121 -43.84 -26.35 -18.21
C PHE A 121 -44.47 -24.98 -17.90
N ASN A 122 -44.23 -23.98 -18.74
CA ASN A 122 -44.80 -22.64 -18.59
C ASN A 122 -46.33 -22.64 -18.66
N MET A 123 -46.94 -23.60 -19.36
CA MET A 123 -48.39 -23.77 -19.45
C MET A 123 -49.02 -24.19 -18.10
N HIS A 124 -48.27 -24.93 -17.28
CA HIS A 124 -48.74 -25.46 -15.99
C HIS A 124 -48.20 -24.69 -14.78
N ASP A 125 -47.08 -23.96 -14.94
CA ASP A 125 -46.53 -23.00 -13.96
C ASP A 125 -47.29 -21.66 -14.07
N THR A 126 -48.45 -21.60 -13.42
CA THR A 126 -49.40 -20.48 -13.55
C THR A 126 -49.02 -19.25 -12.70
N ASP A 127 -48.28 -19.45 -11.61
CA ASP A 127 -47.86 -18.39 -10.70
C ASP A 127 -46.46 -17.81 -11.02
N ASN A 128 -45.75 -18.39 -11.98
CA ASN A 128 -44.39 -18.01 -12.41
C ASN A 128 -43.32 -18.20 -11.34
N ASP A 129 -43.55 -19.09 -10.36
CA ASP A 129 -42.59 -19.38 -9.32
C ASP A 129 -41.46 -20.32 -9.81
N GLY A 130 -41.61 -20.88 -11.01
CA GLY A 130 -40.61 -21.74 -11.64
C GLY A 130 -40.67 -23.18 -11.14
N THR A 131 -41.73 -23.55 -10.42
CA THR A 131 -42.07 -24.88 -9.98
C THR A 131 -43.49 -25.24 -10.45
N ILE A 132 -43.80 -26.53 -10.54
CA ILE A 132 -45.18 -26.99 -10.69
C ILE A 132 -45.47 -27.71 -9.40
N THR A 133 -46.36 -27.14 -8.59
CA THR A 133 -46.72 -27.74 -7.31
C THR A 133 -47.38 -29.10 -7.53
N LEU A 134 -47.29 -29.96 -6.54
CA LEU A 134 -47.92 -31.29 -6.60
C LEU A 134 -49.44 -31.15 -6.73
N GLU A 135 -50.01 -30.10 -6.13
CA GLU A 135 -51.41 -29.71 -6.26
C GLU A 135 -51.79 -29.26 -7.68
N GLU A 136 -50.96 -28.47 -8.36
CA GLU A 136 -51.18 -28.08 -9.77
C GLU A 136 -51.07 -29.27 -10.72
N TYR A 137 -50.07 -30.14 -10.52
CA TYR A 137 -49.92 -31.37 -11.30
C TYR A 137 -51.12 -32.31 -11.10
N LYS A 138 -51.59 -32.47 -9.86
CA LYS A 138 -52.79 -33.23 -9.53
C LYS A 138 -54.02 -32.68 -10.25
N HIS A 139 -54.21 -31.37 -10.19
CA HIS A 139 -55.35 -30.70 -10.81
C HIS A 139 -55.38 -30.90 -12.33
N VAL A 140 -54.23 -30.79 -13.00
CA VAL A 140 -54.09 -31.03 -14.44
C VAL A 140 -54.43 -32.48 -14.82
N VAL A 141 -53.90 -33.45 -14.07
CA VAL A 141 -54.14 -34.88 -14.32
C VAL A 141 -55.62 -35.23 -14.06
N GLU A 142 -56.22 -34.68 -13.01
CA GLU A 142 -57.65 -34.85 -12.71
C GLU A 142 -58.55 -34.24 -13.79
N GLU A 143 -58.24 -33.03 -14.28
CA GLU A 143 -59.03 -32.34 -15.31
C GLU A 143 -58.96 -33.05 -16.66
N LEU A 144 -57.79 -33.56 -17.04
CA LEU A 144 -57.59 -34.36 -18.25
C LEU A 144 -58.33 -35.70 -18.19
N LEU A 145 -58.35 -36.36 -17.03
CA LEU A 145 -59.00 -37.67 -16.85
C LEU A 145 -60.52 -37.54 -16.65
N SER A 146 -61.00 -36.50 -15.96
CA SER A 146 -62.43 -36.34 -15.63
C SER A 146 -63.31 -35.99 -16.84
N ARG A 147 -62.75 -35.32 -17.85
CA ARG A 147 -63.48 -34.98 -19.09
C ARG A 147 -63.42 -36.08 -20.16
N SER A 148 -62.64 -37.15 -19.94
CA SER A 148 -62.50 -38.26 -20.89
C SER A 148 -63.71 -39.21 -20.96
N GLY A 149 -64.76 -38.97 -20.16
CA GLY A 149 -66.06 -39.64 -20.24
C GLY A 149 -66.07 -41.13 -19.85
N SER A 150 -64.92 -41.80 -19.79
CA SER A 150 -64.78 -43.23 -19.48
C SER A 150 -64.40 -43.53 -18.03
N LEU A 151 -64.05 -42.51 -17.23
CA LEU A 151 -63.48 -42.67 -15.89
C LEU A 151 -64.30 -41.89 -14.85
N GLY A 152 -64.62 -42.55 -13.73
CA GLY A 152 -65.27 -41.90 -12.59
C GLY A 152 -64.32 -40.94 -11.87
N THR A 153 -64.87 -39.88 -11.29
CA THR A 153 -64.11 -38.81 -10.61
C THR A 153 -63.21 -39.33 -9.48
N GLU A 154 -63.66 -40.34 -8.73
CA GLU A 154 -62.88 -41.01 -7.68
C GLU A 154 -61.68 -41.79 -8.24
N THR A 155 -61.82 -42.41 -9.40
CA THR A 155 -60.74 -43.18 -10.05
C THR A 155 -59.68 -42.25 -10.64
N ALA A 156 -60.08 -41.10 -11.20
CA ALA A 156 -59.17 -40.07 -11.70
C ALA A 156 -58.31 -39.49 -10.56
N LYS A 157 -58.92 -39.20 -9.40
CA LYS A 157 -58.20 -38.76 -8.19
C LYS A 157 -57.16 -39.77 -7.74
N GLY A 158 -57.52 -41.06 -7.68
CA GLY A 158 -56.58 -42.12 -7.27
C GLY A 158 -55.39 -42.28 -8.22
N ILE A 159 -55.58 -42.10 -9.53
CA ILE A 159 -54.50 -42.12 -10.52
C ILE A 159 -53.59 -40.91 -10.36
N ALA A 160 -54.16 -39.72 -10.13
CA ALA A 160 -53.39 -38.50 -9.88
C ALA A 160 -52.53 -38.61 -8.60
N ASP A 161 -53.10 -39.14 -7.51
CA ASP A 161 -52.39 -39.37 -6.26
C ASP A 161 -51.24 -40.38 -6.42
N ALA A 162 -51.45 -41.46 -7.19
CA ALA A 162 -50.40 -42.44 -7.48
C ALA A 162 -49.26 -41.83 -8.32
N ALA A 163 -49.59 -41.03 -9.34
CA ALA A 163 -48.60 -40.34 -10.17
C ALA A 163 -47.78 -39.31 -9.38
N MET A 164 -48.40 -38.58 -8.45
CA MET A 164 -47.70 -37.65 -7.55
C MET A 164 -46.70 -38.38 -6.65
N LEU A 165 -47.09 -39.52 -6.08
CA LEU A 165 -46.26 -40.25 -5.13
C LEU A 165 -44.98 -40.79 -5.78
N GLU A 166 -45.06 -41.20 -7.04
CA GLU A 166 -43.93 -41.65 -7.85
C GLU A 166 -42.96 -40.49 -8.15
N VAL A 167 -43.48 -39.32 -8.53
CA VAL A 167 -42.68 -38.11 -8.81
C VAL A 167 -41.98 -37.58 -7.55
N ALA A 168 -42.66 -37.56 -6.40
CA ALA A 168 -42.09 -37.12 -5.12
C ALA A 168 -40.96 -38.04 -4.63
N SER A 169 -41.10 -39.36 -4.80
CA SER A 169 -40.13 -40.36 -4.35
C SER A 169 -38.80 -40.32 -5.13
N ILE A 170 -38.86 -40.05 -6.44
CA ILE A 170 -37.67 -39.97 -7.32
C ILE A 170 -36.92 -38.64 -7.14
N SER A 171 -37.65 -37.55 -6.89
CA SER A 171 -37.08 -36.18 -6.86
C SER A 171 -36.42 -35.84 -5.52
N VAL A 172 -37.07 -36.11 -4.39
CA VAL A 172 -36.62 -35.64 -3.07
C VAL A 172 -35.42 -36.43 -2.55
N GLY A 173 -35.35 -37.74 -2.76
CA GLY A 173 -34.32 -38.60 -2.18
C GLY A 173 -32.92 -38.51 -2.82
N ARG A 174 -32.84 -38.02 -4.07
CA ARG A 174 -31.59 -37.91 -4.87
C ARG A 174 -31.09 -36.47 -4.97
N MET A 175 -32.01 -35.50 -4.96
CA MET A 175 -31.73 -34.07 -5.05
C MET A 175 -31.21 -33.52 -3.71
N VAL A 176 -31.90 -33.81 -2.59
CA VAL A 176 -31.51 -33.34 -1.25
C VAL A 176 -30.11 -33.80 -0.83
N ARG A 177 -29.70 -35.04 -1.16
CA ARG A 177 -28.36 -35.54 -0.83
C ARG A 177 -27.25 -34.92 -1.68
N LYS A 178 -27.55 -34.55 -2.92
CA LYS A 178 -26.58 -33.91 -3.83
C LYS A 178 -26.46 -32.42 -3.55
N GLU A 179 -27.59 -31.75 -3.29
CA GLU A 179 -27.66 -30.33 -2.97
C GLU A 179 -27.09 -29.99 -1.59
N ILE A 180 -27.30 -30.81 -0.56
CA ILE A 180 -26.67 -30.58 0.76
C ILE A 180 -25.14 -30.68 0.64
N GLN A 181 -24.64 -31.68 -0.10
CA GLN A 181 -23.22 -31.89 -0.29
C GLN A 181 -22.56 -30.79 -1.15
N GLU A 182 -23.26 -30.28 -2.16
CA GLU A 182 -22.80 -29.14 -2.97
C GLU A 182 -22.90 -27.82 -2.18
N HIS A 183 -23.97 -27.58 -1.42
CA HIS A 183 -24.17 -26.38 -0.61
C HIS A 183 -23.18 -26.28 0.58
N GLU A 184 -22.82 -27.39 1.22
CA GLU A 184 -21.78 -27.43 2.25
C GLU A 184 -20.37 -27.11 1.70
N GLN A 185 -20.08 -27.52 0.47
CA GLN A 185 -18.81 -27.19 -0.20
C GLN A 185 -18.76 -25.71 -0.58
N ASP A 186 -19.87 -25.20 -1.10
CA ASP A 186 -20.02 -23.82 -1.52
C ASP A 186 -20.04 -22.86 -0.32
N SER A 187 -20.55 -23.29 0.84
CA SER A 187 -20.48 -22.53 2.09
C SER A 187 -19.07 -22.52 2.68
N ALA A 188 -18.36 -23.64 2.69
CA ALA A 188 -16.98 -23.73 3.18
C ALA A 188 -16.01 -22.85 2.37
N TRP A 189 -16.16 -22.83 1.04
CA TRP A 189 -15.38 -21.94 0.18
C TRP A 189 -15.71 -20.45 0.41
N ARG A 190 -17.00 -20.12 0.56
CA ARG A 190 -17.44 -18.75 0.89
C ARG A 190 -16.88 -18.28 2.24
N GLU A 191 -16.83 -19.16 3.23
CA GLU A 191 -16.29 -18.86 4.55
C GLU A 191 -14.78 -18.58 4.49
N GLN A 192 -14.00 -19.43 3.81
CA GLN A 192 -12.56 -19.22 3.56
C GLN A 192 -12.29 -17.88 2.87
N MET A 193 -13.03 -17.57 1.80
CA MET A 193 -12.89 -16.29 1.09
C MET A 193 -13.27 -15.09 1.96
N SER A 194 -14.25 -15.24 2.84
CA SER A 194 -14.62 -14.19 3.80
C SER A 194 -13.52 -13.97 4.86
N GLY A 195 -12.90 -15.06 5.33
CA GLY A 195 -11.80 -15.07 6.29
C GLY A 195 -10.57 -14.38 5.71
N TYR A 196 -10.18 -14.74 4.48
CA TYR A 196 -9.07 -14.11 3.77
C TYR A 196 -9.30 -12.59 3.57
N LYS A 197 -10.50 -12.19 3.13
CA LYS A 197 -10.86 -10.75 3.02
C LYS A 197 -10.80 -10.02 4.36
N ARG A 198 -11.18 -10.67 5.46
CA ARG A 198 -11.08 -10.10 6.81
C ARG A 198 -9.62 -9.92 7.24
N MET A 199 -8.79 -10.93 6.99
CA MET A 199 -7.34 -10.87 7.24
C MET A 199 -6.70 -9.72 6.45
N GLN A 200 -6.99 -9.57 5.15
CA GLN A 200 -6.51 -8.47 4.32
C GLN A 200 -6.89 -7.09 4.88
N ARG A 201 -8.15 -6.91 5.31
CA ARG A 201 -8.60 -5.66 5.97
C ARG A 201 -7.87 -5.42 7.29
N GLN A 202 -7.58 -6.47 8.05
CA GLN A 202 -6.82 -6.38 9.29
C GLN A 202 -5.36 -5.99 9.02
N HIS A 203 -4.71 -6.56 8.01
CA HIS A 203 -3.37 -6.20 7.56
C HIS A 203 -3.30 -4.72 7.19
N GLN A 204 -4.25 -4.24 6.37
CA GLN A 204 -4.35 -2.83 6.01
C GLN A 204 -4.56 -1.92 7.23
N LYS A 205 -5.43 -2.32 8.17
CA LYS A 205 -5.64 -1.59 9.42
C LYS A 205 -4.38 -1.51 10.28
N GLN A 206 -3.59 -2.58 10.35
CA GLN A 206 -2.32 -2.60 11.08
C GLN A 206 -1.29 -1.65 10.46
N LEU A 207 -1.17 -1.64 9.13
CA LEU A 207 -0.28 -0.70 8.42
C LEU A 207 -0.67 0.76 8.68
N ILE A 208 -1.95 1.11 8.53
CA ILE A 208 -2.44 2.48 8.79
C ILE A 208 -2.21 2.87 10.26
N ALA A 209 -2.44 1.94 11.20
CA ALA A 209 -2.21 2.20 12.61
C ALA A 209 -0.73 2.45 12.91
N LEU A 210 0.19 1.71 12.28
CA LEU A 210 1.63 1.93 12.41
C LEU A 210 2.03 3.27 11.78
N GLU A 211 1.59 3.56 10.55
CA GLU A 211 1.87 4.84 9.87
C GLU A 211 1.44 6.06 10.70
N ASN A 212 0.27 6.01 11.33
CA ASN A 212 -0.19 7.06 12.23
C ASN A 212 0.67 7.19 13.50
N LYS A 213 1.13 6.09 14.07
CA LYS A 213 2.05 6.12 15.22
C LYS A 213 3.39 6.74 14.85
N LEU A 214 3.96 6.35 13.71
CA LEU A 214 5.23 6.90 13.21
C LEU A 214 5.08 8.40 12.90
N LYS A 215 3.94 8.82 12.36
CA LYS A 215 3.64 10.25 12.16
C LYS A 215 3.62 11.03 13.48
N ALA A 216 2.95 10.50 14.51
CA ALA A 216 2.92 11.12 15.82
C ALA A 216 4.32 11.22 16.46
N GLU A 217 5.14 10.16 16.32
CA GLU A 217 6.53 10.15 16.79
C GLU A 217 7.39 11.20 16.07
N MET A 218 7.20 11.39 14.75
CA MET A 218 7.88 12.45 14.01
C MET A 218 7.48 13.85 14.49
N ASP A 219 6.20 14.07 14.79
CA ASP A 219 5.73 15.36 15.26
C ASP A 219 6.21 15.67 16.69
N GLU A 220 6.30 14.65 17.55
CA GLU A 220 6.93 14.76 18.87
C GLU A 220 8.43 15.09 18.75
N HIS A 221 9.14 14.43 17.82
CA HIS A 221 10.54 14.70 17.56
C HIS A 221 10.77 16.15 17.11
N LYS A 222 9.99 16.65 16.14
CA LYS A 222 10.05 18.06 15.71
C LYS A 222 9.83 19.03 16.86
N LEU A 223 8.83 18.75 17.73
CA LEU A 223 8.56 19.59 18.90
C LEU A 223 9.74 19.59 19.88
N ARG A 224 10.40 18.45 20.07
CA ARG A 224 11.60 18.33 20.90
C ARG A 224 12.75 19.16 20.32
N LEU A 225 13.00 19.06 19.01
CA LEU A 225 14.02 19.85 18.32
C LEU A 225 13.77 21.35 18.43
N GLN A 226 12.50 21.79 18.29
CA GLN A 226 12.13 23.18 18.46
C GLN A 226 12.45 23.69 19.87
N LYS A 227 12.12 22.91 20.91
CA LYS A 227 12.43 23.27 22.30
C LYS A 227 13.94 23.35 22.54
N GLU A 228 14.75 22.51 21.91
CA GLU A 228 16.21 22.59 22.00
C GLU A 228 16.76 23.88 21.41
N VAL A 229 16.23 24.31 20.25
CA VAL A 229 16.61 25.58 19.61
C VAL A 229 16.22 26.77 20.49
N GLU A 230 15.00 26.78 21.03
CA GLU A 230 14.52 27.83 21.93
C GLU A 230 15.37 27.90 23.22
N THR A 231 15.70 26.74 23.80
CA THR A 231 16.57 26.65 24.98
C THR A 231 17.98 27.18 24.67
N GLN A 232 18.52 26.82 23.52
CA GLN A 232 19.83 27.31 23.07
C GLN A 232 19.81 28.83 22.86
N ALA A 233 18.79 29.38 22.22
CA ALA A 233 18.64 30.82 22.01
C ALA A 233 18.50 31.60 23.33
N ASN A 234 17.78 31.06 24.31
CA ASN A 234 17.67 31.66 25.63
C ASN A 234 19.03 31.65 26.37
N ASN A 235 19.79 30.56 26.25
CA ASN A 235 21.12 30.46 26.83
C ASN A 235 22.08 31.47 26.19
N THR A 236 22.08 31.60 24.86
CA THR A 236 22.95 32.58 24.17
C THR A 236 22.59 34.02 24.57
N TYR A 237 21.29 34.34 24.70
CA TYR A 237 20.84 35.64 25.18
C TYR A 237 21.37 35.97 26.59
N ILE A 238 21.22 35.05 27.54
CA ILE A 238 21.71 35.22 28.92
C ILE A 238 23.23 35.41 28.95
N GLU A 239 23.97 34.65 28.13
CA GLU A 239 25.43 34.77 28.04
C GLU A 239 25.89 36.11 27.47
N LEU A 240 25.20 36.64 26.45
CA LEU A 240 25.49 37.96 25.88
C LEU A 240 25.22 39.07 26.89
N GLU A 241 24.11 38.99 27.62
CA GLU A 241 23.78 39.96 28.67
C GLU A 241 24.83 39.94 29.79
N ARG A 242 25.31 38.76 30.19
CA ARG A 242 26.40 38.62 31.17
C ARG A 242 27.71 39.20 30.66
N LEU A 243 28.06 38.97 29.39
CA LEU A 243 29.27 39.53 28.79
C LEU A 243 29.22 41.06 28.77
N ALA A 244 28.11 41.64 28.32
CA ALA A 244 27.92 43.09 28.29
C ALA A 244 28.03 43.72 29.70
N LYS A 245 27.42 43.10 30.72
CA LYS A 245 27.56 43.55 32.12
C LYS A 245 29.00 43.47 32.62
N LYS A 246 29.72 42.37 32.32
CA LYS A 246 31.14 42.21 32.67
C LYS A 246 32.00 43.30 32.04
N GLN A 247 31.78 43.59 30.76
CA GLN A 247 32.50 44.62 30.01
C GLN A 247 32.24 46.03 30.56
N ALA A 248 30.98 46.35 30.90
CA ALA A 248 30.64 47.64 31.52
C ALA A 248 31.36 47.85 32.85
N VAL A 249 31.32 46.84 33.73
CA VAL A 249 32.02 46.88 35.03
C VAL A 249 33.53 47.02 34.85
N GLN A 250 34.13 46.32 33.88
CA GLN A 250 35.55 46.40 33.62
C GLN A 250 35.94 47.78 33.07
N PHE A 251 35.13 48.37 32.19
CA PHE A 251 35.36 49.71 31.67
C PHE A 251 35.33 50.77 32.79
N GLU A 252 34.37 50.69 33.71
CA GLU A 252 34.32 51.60 34.87
C GLU A 252 35.56 51.48 35.78
N LYS A 253 36.08 50.25 35.96
CA LYS A 253 37.31 50.02 36.72
C LYS A 253 38.51 50.67 36.04
N GLU A 254 38.64 50.55 34.72
CA GLU A 254 39.74 51.16 33.98
C GLU A 254 39.67 52.69 34.00
N ILE A 255 38.50 53.30 33.87
CA ILE A 255 38.34 54.75 34.04
C ILE A 255 38.84 55.21 35.41
N LYS A 256 38.46 54.48 36.48
CA LYS A 256 38.90 54.80 37.84
C LYS A 256 40.42 54.62 37.99
N ALA A 257 41.00 53.56 37.42
CA ALA A 257 42.43 53.30 37.46
C ALA A 257 43.24 54.39 36.73
N LEU A 258 42.78 54.81 35.55
CA LEU A 258 43.39 55.92 34.80
C LEU A 258 43.32 57.24 35.58
N ALA A 259 42.19 57.54 36.22
CA ALA A 259 42.05 58.73 37.04
C ALA A 259 42.95 58.71 38.29
N THR A 260 43.17 57.55 38.91
CA THR A 260 44.12 57.42 40.02
C THR A 260 45.57 57.60 39.59
N GLU A 261 45.94 57.04 38.43
CA GLU A 261 47.28 57.19 37.86
C GLU A 261 47.57 58.64 37.47
N GLU A 262 46.59 59.33 36.88
CA GLU A 262 46.70 60.76 36.57
C GLU A 262 46.98 61.58 37.83
N LYS A 263 46.26 61.34 38.93
CA LYS A 263 46.50 62.01 40.21
C LYS A 263 47.90 61.73 40.78
N ARG A 264 48.38 60.48 40.68
CA ARG A 264 49.72 60.10 41.15
C ARG A 264 50.81 60.88 40.40
N ILE A 265 50.72 60.94 39.08
CA ILE A 265 51.70 61.64 38.26
C ILE A 265 51.62 63.15 38.46
N GLN A 266 50.42 63.73 38.59
CA GLN A 266 50.25 65.15 38.93
C GLN A 266 50.91 65.49 40.29
N GLN A 267 50.74 64.64 41.30
CA GLN A 267 51.41 64.81 42.59
C GLN A 267 52.94 64.70 42.47
N GLN A 268 53.44 63.75 41.69
CA GLN A 268 54.89 63.57 41.47
C GLN A 268 55.51 64.82 40.81
N ILE A 269 54.85 65.38 39.79
CA ILE A 269 55.31 66.61 39.13
C ILE A 269 55.31 67.78 40.12
N LEU A 270 54.27 67.93 40.93
CA LEU A 270 54.17 69.00 41.93
C LEU A 270 55.29 68.91 42.99
N ILE A 271 55.57 67.70 43.47
CA ILE A 271 56.67 67.46 44.43
C ILE A 271 58.02 67.84 43.80
N GLN A 272 58.23 67.46 42.55
CA GLN A 272 59.46 67.78 41.81
C GLN A 272 59.61 69.30 41.59
N GLN A 273 58.55 69.99 41.16
CA GLN A 273 58.53 71.45 40.99
C GLN A 273 58.82 72.18 42.31
N LYS A 274 58.23 71.73 43.42
CA LYS A 274 58.48 72.31 44.74
C LYS A 274 59.94 72.14 45.15
N LYS A 275 60.51 70.96 44.93
CA LYS A 275 61.92 70.67 45.22
C LYS A 275 62.84 71.58 44.42
N GLU A 276 62.64 71.67 43.11
CA GLU A 276 63.38 72.57 42.21
C GLU A 276 63.29 74.03 42.65
N LEU A 277 62.08 74.51 42.98
CA LEU A 277 61.86 75.88 43.45
C LEU A 277 62.61 76.14 44.77
N THR A 278 62.56 75.20 45.73
CA THR A 278 63.29 75.34 47.00
C THR A 278 64.81 75.40 46.79
N THR A 279 65.36 74.51 45.97
CA THR A 279 66.79 74.49 45.64
C THR A 279 67.21 75.75 44.87
N PHE A 280 66.36 76.25 43.97
CA PHE A 280 66.58 77.50 43.25
C PHE A 280 66.63 78.69 44.22
N MET A 281 65.65 78.84 45.11
CA MET A 281 65.60 79.92 46.11
C MET A 281 66.80 79.92 47.05
N GLU A 282 67.27 78.73 47.47
CA GLU A 282 68.49 78.60 48.28
C GLU A 282 69.74 79.05 47.52
N THR A 283 69.84 78.66 46.24
CA THR A 283 70.94 79.05 45.35
C THR A 283 70.93 80.56 45.11
N GLN A 284 69.77 81.13 44.82
CA GLN A 284 69.58 82.57 44.60
C GLN A 284 69.95 83.40 45.84
N LYS A 285 69.54 82.96 47.05
CA LYS A 285 69.95 83.59 48.32
C LYS A 285 71.47 83.53 48.52
N LYS A 286 72.12 82.42 48.16
CA LYS A 286 73.58 82.28 48.24
C LYS A 286 74.29 83.22 47.25
N GLN A 287 73.82 83.29 46.01
CA GLN A 287 74.37 84.20 44.99
C GLN A 287 74.15 85.67 45.34
N TYR A 288 72.98 86.04 45.88
CA TYR A 288 72.71 87.39 46.35
C TYR A 288 73.71 87.83 47.43
N ARG A 289 74.00 86.96 48.41
CA ARG A 289 75.00 87.24 49.47
C ARG A 289 76.37 87.50 48.87
N LEU A 290 76.85 86.60 48.00
CA LEU A 290 78.16 86.72 47.35
C LEU A 290 78.27 87.96 46.44
N CYS A 291 77.21 88.29 45.69
CA CYS A 291 77.19 89.47 44.83
C CYS A 291 77.15 90.76 45.66
N ARG A 292 76.26 90.83 46.66
CA ARG A 292 76.18 91.96 47.60
C ARG A 292 77.51 92.23 48.33
N ASP A 293 78.21 91.17 48.75
CA ASP A 293 79.47 91.31 49.47
C ASP A 293 80.59 91.79 48.51
N ARG A 294 80.71 91.22 47.31
CA ARG A 294 81.63 91.74 46.25
C ARG A 294 81.40 93.21 45.89
N MET A 295 80.14 93.62 45.80
CA MET A 295 79.79 95.01 45.49
C MET A 295 80.14 96.00 46.61
N LYS A 296 80.01 95.56 47.88
CA LYS A 296 80.48 96.38 49.01
C LYS A 296 81.98 96.57 48.96
N ASP A 297 82.71 95.53 48.56
CA ASP A 297 84.17 95.57 48.43
C ASP A 297 84.60 96.49 47.26
N GLU A 298 84.02 96.34 46.06
CA GLU A 298 84.28 97.21 44.90
C GLU A 298 83.98 98.70 45.17
N MET A 299 82.97 99.01 45.99
CA MET A 299 82.62 100.39 46.34
C MET A 299 83.43 101.01 47.49
N ASN A 300 84.10 100.16 48.28
CA ASN A 300 85.08 100.59 49.28
C ASN A 300 86.42 101.00 48.63
N GLU A 301 86.73 100.51 47.42
CA GLU A 301 87.97 100.86 46.69
C GLU A 301 87.91 102.22 45.96
N ASP A 302 86.73 102.74 45.65
CA ASP A 302 86.55 103.95 44.84
C ASP A 302 86.50 105.25 45.69
N LEU A 303 87.64 105.88 46.00
CA LEU A 303 87.74 106.96 47.01
C LEU A 303 87.19 108.34 46.60
N ASN A 304 86.92 108.60 45.32
CA ASN A 304 86.64 109.95 44.80
C ASN A 304 85.15 110.25 44.45
N THR A 305 84.23 109.32 44.73
CA THR A 305 82.79 109.49 44.42
C THR A 305 81.97 109.99 45.64
N PRO A 306 81.11 111.01 45.50
CA PRO A 306 80.29 111.57 46.59
C PRO A 306 79.38 110.54 47.28
N LYS A 307 79.15 110.69 48.60
CA LYS A 307 78.36 109.74 49.41
C LYS A 307 76.92 109.51 48.92
N GLU A 308 76.23 110.56 48.45
CA GLU A 308 74.87 110.44 47.89
C GLU A 308 74.85 109.63 46.59
N GLU A 309 75.85 109.83 45.72
CA GLU A 309 75.95 109.13 44.44
C GLU A 309 76.31 107.65 44.63
N LYS A 310 77.17 107.32 45.61
CA LYS A 310 77.45 105.93 46.01
C LYS A 310 76.21 105.22 46.55
N GLN A 311 75.42 105.90 47.38
CA GLN A 311 74.18 105.33 47.94
C GLN A 311 73.11 105.11 46.86
N GLU A 312 72.97 106.05 45.92
CA GLU A 312 72.06 105.93 44.80
C GLU A 312 72.47 104.80 43.83
N ARG A 313 73.77 104.67 43.53
CA ARG A 313 74.30 103.54 42.72
C ARG A 313 74.07 102.19 43.40
N LEU A 314 74.29 102.08 44.71
CA LEU A 314 74.02 100.87 45.49
C LEU A 314 72.52 100.50 45.47
N SER A 315 71.64 101.50 45.58
CA SER A 315 70.19 101.33 45.48
C SER A 315 69.78 100.85 44.08
N ARG A 316 70.23 101.53 43.02
CA ARG A 316 69.91 101.17 41.62
C ARG A 316 70.41 99.77 41.27
N HIS A 317 71.58 99.37 41.74
CA HIS A 317 72.10 98.04 41.49
C HIS A 317 71.39 96.95 42.31
N LYS A 318 71.02 97.24 43.57
CA LYS A 318 70.15 96.37 44.37
C LYS A 318 68.79 96.14 43.67
N ASP A 319 68.18 97.20 43.14
CA ASP A 319 66.93 97.11 42.40
C ASP A 319 67.08 96.31 41.10
N THR A 320 68.21 96.47 40.39
CA THR A 320 68.52 95.71 39.16
C THR A 320 68.73 94.22 39.45
N MET A 321 69.46 93.89 40.52
CA MET A 321 69.64 92.51 40.99
C MET A 321 68.33 91.88 41.43
N GLN A 322 67.47 92.61 42.14
CA GLN A 322 66.15 92.12 42.54
C GLN A 322 65.24 91.89 41.33
N ARG A 323 65.28 92.79 40.32
CA ARG A 323 64.57 92.58 39.04
C ARG A 323 65.08 91.35 38.30
N SER A 324 66.40 91.18 38.16
CA SER A 324 67.00 89.99 37.54
C SER A 324 66.63 88.70 38.27
N GLN A 325 66.60 88.72 39.61
CA GLN A 325 66.17 87.57 40.42
C GLN A 325 64.69 87.23 40.24
N ALA A 326 63.83 88.25 40.19
CA ALA A 326 62.42 88.07 39.91
C ALA A 326 62.18 87.57 38.47
N GLU A 327 62.98 88.02 37.50
CA GLU A 327 62.96 87.53 36.12
C GLU A 327 63.40 86.06 36.03
N GLU A 328 64.47 85.64 36.70
CA GLU A 328 64.91 84.24 36.74
C GLU A 328 63.90 83.32 37.45
N GLU A 329 63.31 83.78 38.56
CA GLU A 329 62.23 83.05 39.25
C GLU A 329 61.00 82.89 38.35
N ALA A 330 60.59 83.97 37.68
CA ALA A 330 59.50 83.93 36.71
C ALA A 330 59.80 82.98 35.53
N GLN A 331 61.05 82.93 35.06
CA GLN A 331 61.47 81.98 34.03
C GLN A 331 61.38 80.53 34.51
N LEU A 332 61.86 80.22 35.72
CA LEU A 332 61.75 78.87 36.30
C LEU A 332 60.28 78.45 36.45
N LEU A 333 59.44 79.32 37.01
CA LEU A 333 58.00 79.03 37.17
C LEU A 333 57.32 78.81 35.82
N ASN A 334 57.69 79.58 34.79
CA ASN A 334 57.17 79.39 33.43
C ASN A 334 57.65 78.06 32.82
N GLN A 335 58.91 77.67 33.02
CA GLN A 335 59.42 76.36 32.60
C GLN A 335 58.69 75.21 33.31
N GLN A 336 58.49 75.31 34.63
CA GLN A 336 57.73 74.34 35.41
C GLN A 336 56.30 74.20 34.89
N ARG A 337 55.64 75.32 34.59
CA ARG A 337 54.29 75.32 33.99
C ARG A 337 54.27 74.61 32.63
N LEU A 338 55.22 74.91 31.75
CA LEU A 338 55.30 74.25 30.43
C LEU A 338 55.53 72.74 30.55
N ILE A 339 56.39 72.30 31.49
CA ILE A 339 56.63 70.87 31.76
C ILE A 339 55.35 70.19 32.27
N TYR A 340 54.61 70.85 33.18
CA TYR A 340 53.34 70.33 33.68
C TYR A 340 52.30 70.21 32.58
N GLU A 341 52.10 71.26 31.77
CA GLU A 341 51.15 71.26 30.67
C GLU A 341 51.49 70.17 29.63
N ARG A 342 52.78 70.01 29.28
CA ARG A 342 53.25 68.94 28.38
C ARG A 342 53.02 67.55 28.97
N SER A 343 53.30 67.37 30.26
CA SER A 343 53.10 66.12 30.98
C SER A 343 51.62 65.72 31.05
N CYS A 344 50.72 66.68 31.33
CA CYS A 344 49.28 66.44 31.30
C CYS A 344 48.78 66.05 29.90
N ARG A 345 49.30 66.68 28.84
CA ARG A 345 48.94 66.30 27.47
C ARG A 345 49.47 64.91 27.10
N ALA A 346 50.69 64.56 27.49
CA ALA A 346 51.26 63.22 27.33
C ALA A 346 50.45 62.14 28.08
N LEU A 347 50.00 62.44 29.31
CA LEU A 347 49.08 61.58 30.07
C LEU A 347 47.77 61.31 29.34
N LYS A 348 47.15 62.36 28.80
CA LYS A 348 45.92 62.23 28.02
C LYS A 348 46.11 61.35 26.78
N ARG A 349 47.24 61.49 26.08
CA ARG A 349 47.60 60.62 24.95
C ARG A 349 47.76 59.15 25.38
N ARG A 350 48.45 58.90 26.49
CA ARG A 350 48.65 57.54 27.05
C ARG A 350 47.32 56.92 27.50
N SER A 351 46.44 57.71 28.09
CA SER A 351 45.09 57.30 28.49
C SER A 351 44.23 56.91 27.28
N LEU A 352 44.33 57.69 26.18
CA LEU A 352 43.66 57.38 24.92
C LEU A 352 44.13 56.03 24.34
N ILE A 353 45.45 55.77 24.32
CA ILE A 353 45.99 54.48 23.86
C ILE A 353 45.50 53.32 24.73
N LYS A 354 45.55 53.46 26.06
CA LYS A 354 45.05 52.42 26.97
C LYS A 354 43.55 52.15 26.76
N LYS A 355 42.76 53.19 26.48
CA LYS A 355 41.35 53.03 26.10
C LYS A 355 41.21 52.25 24.79
N HIS A 356 42.03 52.55 23.78
CA HIS A 356 42.04 51.83 22.51
C HIS A 356 42.41 50.34 22.67
N GLU A 357 43.42 50.04 23.47
CA GLU A 357 43.83 48.66 23.80
C GLU A 357 42.69 47.89 24.50
N PHE A 358 42.01 48.53 25.44
CA PHE A 358 40.88 47.93 26.14
C PHE A 358 39.68 47.68 25.20
N GLU A 359 39.35 48.63 24.32
CA GLU A 359 38.31 48.44 23.29
C GLU A 359 38.66 47.30 22.31
N GLN A 360 39.93 47.15 21.94
CA GLN A 360 40.39 46.02 21.11
C GLN A 360 40.16 44.68 21.83
N GLU A 361 40.45 44.60 23.12
CA GLU A 361 40.24 43.38 23.90
C GLU A 361 38.75 43.05 24.05
N GLN A 362 37.90 44.04 24.30
CA GLN A 362 36.45 43.85 24.34
C GLN A 362 35.91 43.29 23.02
N ILE A 363 36.30 43.89 21.89
CA ILE A 363 35.87 43.42 20.57
C ILE A 363 36.41 42.02 20.27
N ARG A 364 37.63 41.68 20.70
CA ARG A 364 38.15 40.30 20.57
C ARG A 364 37.31 39.31 21.38
N GLU A 365 36.98 39.63 22.64
CA GLU A 365 36.14 38.78 23.48
C GLU A 365 34.74 38.59 22.88
N GLU A 366 34.11 39.66 22.39
CA GLU A 366 32.81 39.61 21.69
C GLU A 366 32.84 38.76 20.43
N LEU A 367 33.84 38.97 19.56
CA LEU A 367 33.97 38.23 18.30
C LEU A 367 34.24 36.74 18.56
N ASN A 368 35.02 36.41 19.59
CA ASN A 368 35.26 35.03 19.98
C ASN A 368 34.01 34.39 20.59
N LYS A 369 33.26 35.12 21.42
CA LYS A 369 31.99 34.63 21.96
C LYS A 369 30.97 34.39 20.86
N LYS A 370 30.83 35.31 19.91
CA LYS A 370 29.96 35.16 18.74
C LYS A 370 30.36 33.98 17.87
N LYS A 371 31.66 33.75 17.67
CA LYS A 371 32.18 32.56 16.98
C LYS A 371 31.75 31.27 17.66
N LEU A 372 31.98 31.15 18.98
CA LEU A 372 31.60 29.97 19.75
C LEU A 372 30.09 29.73 19.73
N GLN A 373 29.28 30.79 19.79
CA GLN A 373 27.82 30.69 19.68
C GLN A 373 27.40 30.12 18.33
N LYS A 374 27.98 30.62 17.24
CA LYS A 374 27.72 30.13 15.88
C LYS A 374 28.17 28.67 15.70
N GLU A 375 29.35 28.31 16.19
CA GLU A 375 29.83 26.91 16.19
C GLU A 375 28.87 25.98 16.95
N MET A 376 28.32 26.44 18.09
CA MET A 376 27.35 25.67 18.87
C MET A 376 25.98 25.55 18.18
N GLU A 377 25.52 26.59 17.47
CA GLU A 377 24.32 26.55 16.63
C GLU A 377 24.50 25.56 15.47
N HIS A 378 25.64 25.58 14.79
CA HIS A 378 25.96 24.65 13.69
C HIS A 378 26.03 23.20 14.19
N ALA A 379 26.70 22.96 15.32
CA ALA A 379 26.75 21.64 15.94
C ALA A 379 25.37 21.15 16.41
N LEU A 380 24.49 22.05 16.86
CA LEU A 380 23.10 21.70 17.16
C LEU A 380 22.38 21.27 15.87
N MET A 381 22.40 22.08 14.82
CA MET A 381 21.74 21.75 13.54
C MET A 381 22.18 20.40 12.97
N ILE A 382 23.49 20.09 13.01
CA ILE A 382 24.04 18.81 12.57
C ILE A 382 23.48 17.64 13.39
N ARG A 383 23.49 17.76 14.73
CA ARG A 383 22.92 16.72 15.62
C ARG A 383 21.42 16.54 15.42
N GLN A 384 20.70 17.62 15.16
CA GLN A 384 19.26 17.57 14.87
C GLN A 384 18.99 16.83 13.55
N ASP A 385 19.75 17.14 12.51
CA ASP A 385 19.69 16.45 11.21
C ASP A 385 19.98 14.95 11.35
N GLU A 386 21.05 14.57 12.07
CA GLU A 386 21.41 13.17 12.35
C GLU A 386 20.31 12.46 13.14
N SER A 387 19.79 13.09 14.20
CA SER A 387 18.69 12.52 15.00
C SER A 387 17.41 12.32 14.18
N THR A 388 17.07 13.27 13.29
CA THR A 388 15.94 13.12 12.36
C THR A 388 16.19 12.01 11.36
N GLN A 389 17.39 11.92 10.79
CA GLN A 389 17.75 10.87 9.84
C GLN A 389 17.66 9.47 10.46
N ASP A 390 18.17 9.30 11.69
CA ASP A 390 18.11 8.04 12.43
C ASP A 390 16.67 7.65 12.78
N LEU A 391 15.82 8.64 13.05
CA LEU A 391 14.39 8.39 13.23
C LEU A 391 13.72 7.96 11.93
N GLU A 392 13.89 8.71 10.84
CA GLU A 392 13.31 8.38 9.53
C GLU A 392 13.72 6.96 9.07
N ARG A 393 15.00 6.57 9.27
CA ARG A 393 15.50 5.21 8.98
C ARG A 393 14.81 4.14 9.82
N ARG A 394 14.77 4.32 11.15
CA ARG A 394 14.09 3.38 12.06
C ARG A 394 12.61 3.24 11.72
N GLN A 395 11.93 4.33 11.36
CA GLN A 395 10.53 4.28 10.97
C GLN A 395 10.31 3.50 9.68
N LEU A 396 11.17 3.70 8.68
CA LEU A 396 11.14 2.95 7.43
C LEU A 396 11.39 1.44 7.67
N GLU A 397 12.38 1.11 8.51
CA GLU A 397 12.68 -0.27 8.90
C GLU A 397 11.52 -0.95 9.64
N CYS A 398 10.90 -0.26 10.60
CA CYS A 398 9.71 -0.75 11.32
C CYS A 398 8.54 -1.01 10.36
N LEU A 399 8.31 -0.10 9.43
CA LEU A 399 7.26 -0.21 8.44
C LEU A 399 7.52 -1.38 7.48
N HIS A 400 8.76 -1.51 6.98
CA HIS A 400 9.16 -2.63 6.13
C HIS A 400 9.04 -3.97 6.86
N ARG A 401 9.50 -4.06 8.11
CA ARG A 401 9.39 -5.26 8.94
C ARG A 401 7.93 -5.72 9.05
N LEU A 402 7.01 -4.81 9.39
CA LEU A 402 5.59 -5.14 9.44
C LEU A 402 5.06 -5.57 8.07
N ARG A 403 5.37 -4.85 6.98
CA ARG A 403 4.96 -5.26 5.62
C ARG A 403 5.41 -6.68 5.28
N MET A 404 6.66 -7.03 5.59
CA MET A 404 7.20 -8.37 5.33
C MET A 404 6.57 -9.44 6.21
N GLU A 405 6.30 -9.14 7.48
CA GLU A 405 5.55 -10.04 8.37
C GLU A 405 4.13 -10.30 7.85
N LEU A 406 3.43 -9.27 7.39
CA LEU A 406 2.10 -9.38 6.82
C LEU A 406 2.09 -10.17 5.50
N VAL A 407 3.09 -9.98 4.62
CA VAL A 407 3.25 -10.77 3.39
C VAL A 407 3.52 -12.24 3.74
N ARG A 408 4.37 -12.53 4.72
CA ARG A 408 4.61 -13.91 5.19
C ARG A 408 3.35 -14.56 5.73
N LEU A 409 2.59 -13.85 6.55
CA LEU A 409 1.33 -14.36 7.11
C LEU A 409 0.30 -14.60 6.01
N GLN A 410 0.19 -13.68 5.03
CA GLN A 410 -0.66 -13.85 3.87
C GLN A 410 -0.28 -15.10 3.07
N HIS A 411 1.01 -15.29 2.75
CA HIS A 411 1.48 -16.45 2.00
C HIS A 411 1.20 -17.76 2.74
N HIS A 412 1.35 -17.77 4.06
CA HIS A 412 1.03 -18.93 4.88
C HIS A 412 -0.46 -19.30 4.79
N THR A 413 -1.36 -18.32 4.94
CA THR A 413 -2.81 -18.56 4.81
C THR A 413 -3.20 -18.98 3.39
N GLU A 414 -2.55 -18.44 2.35
CA GLU A 414 -2.77 -18.87 0.96
C GLU A 414 -2.36 -20.33 0.74
N LEU A 415 -1.21 -20.74 1.30
CA LEU A 415 -0.74 -22.12 1.25
C LEU A 415 -1.69 -23.07 1.97
N GLU A 416 -2.11 -22.75 3.20
CA GLU A 416 -3.08 -23.55 3.96
C GLU A 416 -4.39 -23.73 3.18
N ASN A 417 -4.90 -22.65 2.56
CA ASN A 417 -6.10 -22.71 1.74
C ASN A 417 -5.92 -23.60 0.50
N GLN A 418 -4.76 -23.55 -0.16
CA GLN A 418 -4.45 -24.39 -1.32
C GLN A 418 -4.30 -25.87 -0.93
N GLU A 419 -3.67 -26.16 0.21
CA GLU A 419 -3.56 -27.52 0.75
C GLU A 419 -4.94 -28.11 1.07
N GLU A 420 -5.82 -27.33 1.71
CA GLU A 420 -7.19 -27.73 1.95
C GLU A 420 -7.97 -27.99 0.65
N TYR A 421 -7.82 -27.11 -0.35
CA TYR A 421 -8.44 -27.29 -1.67
C TYR A 421 -7.95 -28.58 -2.34
N ASN A 422 -6.63 -28.81 -2.37
CA ASN A 422 -6.02 -30.02 -2.91
C ASN A 422 -6.57 -31.28 -2.23
N ALA A 423 -6.65 -31.28 -0.89
CA ALA A 423 -7.19 -32.40 -0.12
C ALA A 423 -8.68 -32.63 -0.41
N ARG A 424 -9.49 -31.58 -0.61
CA ARG A 424 -10.91 -31.70 -0.98
C ARG A 424 -11.07 -32.31 -2.38
N ARG A 425 -10.33 -31.81 -3.38
CA ARG A 425 -10.33 -32.34 -4.76
C ARG A 425 -9.91 -33.81 -4.82
N GLN A 426 -8.90 -34.20 -4.04
CA GLN A 426 -8.52 -35.60 -3.91
C GLN A 426 -9.67 -36.44 -3.33
N ARG A 427 -10.32 -36.00 -2.24
CA ARG A 427 -11.46 -36.73 -1.65
C ARG A 427 -12.63 -36.86 -2.62
N GLU A 428 -12.94 -35.84 -3.41
CA GLU A 428 -13.97 -35.88 -4.46
C GLU A 428 -13.66 -36.96 -5.50
N LEU A 429 -12.42 -37.01 -6.00
CA LEU A 429 -12.01 -38.03 -6.96
C LEU A 429 -12.10 -39.44 -6.37
N HIS A 430 -11.64 -39.62 -5.12
CA HIS A 430 -11.76 -40.91 -4.43
C HIS A 430 -13.21 -41.35 -4.24
N ARG A 431 -14.13 -40.42 -3.96
CA ARG A 431 -15.58 -40.70 -3.87
C ARG A 431 -16.15 -41.10 -5.24
N LYS A 432 -15.75 -40.42 -6.32
CA LYS A 432 -16.13 -40.77 -7.70
C LYS A 432 -15.69 -42.18 -8.04
N HIS A 433 -14.42 -42.51 -7.82
CA HIS A 433 -13.88 -43.85 -8.07
C HIS A 433 -14.52 -44.94 -7.20
N ALA A 434 -14.85 -44.63 -5.95
CA ALA A 434 -15.58 -45.55 -5.07
C ALA A 434 -17.01 -45.81 -5.55
N LEU A 435 -17.68 -44.82 -6.14
CA LEU A 435 -19.01 -44.96 -6.71
C LEU A 435 -18.97 -45.81 -8.00
N GLU A 436 -18.01 -45.57 -8.89
CA GLU A 436 -17.79 -46.36 -10.11
C GLU A 436 -17.50 -47.85 -9.78
N ARG A 437 -16.63 -48.10 -8.79
CA ARG A 437 -16.39 -49.48 -8.30
C ARG A 437 -17.60 -50.14 -7.64
N ARG A 438 -18.55 -49.36 -7.11
CA ARG A 438 -19.82 -49.89 -6.60
C ARG A 438 -20.82 -50.17 -7.72
N GLN A 439 -20.73 -49.46 -8.84
CA GLN A 439 -21.56 -49.68 -10.02
C GLN A 439 -21.08 -50.85 -10.88
N GLN A 440 -19.83 -51.31 -10.71
CA GLN A 440 -19.38 -52.56 -11.32
C GLN A 440 -20.27 -53.73 -10.86
N PRO A 441 -20.67 -54.62 -11.78
CA PRO A 441 -21.43 -55.83 -11.46
C PRO A 441 -20.58 -56.72 -10.54
N ARG A 442 -20.73 -56.54 -9.24
CA ARG A 442 -20.10 -57.39 -8.23
C ARG A 442 -20.78 -58.75 -8.29
N ASN A 443 -20.24 -59.69 -9.06
CA ASN A 443 -20.54 -61.13 -9.03
C ASN A 443 -21.87 -61.45 -8.35
N LEU A 444 -22.99 -61.00 -8.93
CA LEU A 444 -24.29 -61.18 -8.32
C LEU A 444 -24.79 -62.54 -8.75
N LYS A 445 -24.79 -63.45 -7.77
CA LYS A 445 -25.93 -64.32 -7.51
C LYS A 445 -27.19 -63.71 -8.15
N VAL A 446 -27.59 -64.34 -9.26
CA VAL A 446 -28.85 -64.18 -9.97
C VAL A 446 -29.95 -63.75 -8.99
N TYR A 447 -30.47 -62.52 -9.11
CA TYR A 447 -31.89 -62.14 -9.00
C TYR A 447 -32.08 -60.60 -9.11
N SER A 448 -32.59 -60.19 -10.28
CA SER A 448 -33.53 -59.08 -10.59
C SER A 448 -33.31 -57.65 -10.07
N LEU A 449 -33.07 -56.71 -10.99
CA LEU A 449 -33.79 -55.42 -11.19
C LEU A 449 -33.36 -54.78 -12.54
N PRO A 450 -34.28 -54.21 -13.35
CA PRO A 450 -33.97 -53.74 -14.69
C PRO A 450 -33.60 -52.25 -14.73
N ASN A 451 -32.76 -51.89 -15.69
CA ASN A 451 -32.30 -50.55 -16.09
C ASN A 451 -31.05 -50.05 -15.38
N SER A 452 -29.89 -50.57 -15.77
CA SER A 452 -28.67 -49.81 -16.16
C SER A 452 -27.48 -50.78 -16.40
N GLN A 453 -27.62 -51.82 -17.23
CA GLN A 453 -26.58 -52.86 -17.37
C GLN A 453 -26.67 -53.67 -18.69
N SER A 454 -27.18 -53.06 -19.77
CA SER A 454 -27.67 -53.83 -20.93
C SER A 454 -26.63 -54.48 -21.82
N LEU A 455 -25.44 -53.90 -22.01
CA LEU A 455 -24.48 -54.41 -23.00
C LEU A 455 -23.67 -55.61 -22.48
N GLU A 456 -23.22 -55.54 -21.24
CA GLU A 456 -22.40 -56.57 -20.62
C GLU A 456 -23.25 -57.77 -20.17
N GLU A 457 -24.44 -57.53 -19.59
CA GLU A 457 -25.40 -58.61 -19.35
C GLU A 457 -25.86 -59.25 -20.67
N ALA A 458 -26.01 -58.47 -21.75
CA ALA A 458 -26.30 -59.04 -23.07
C ALA A 458 -25.14 -59.88 -23.61
N LEU A 459 -23.89 -59.45 -23.41
CA LEU A 459 -22.71 -60.21 -23.84
C LEU A 459 -22.54 -61.49 -23.01
N GLU A 460 -22.72 -61.41 -21.68
CA GLU A 460 -22.72 -62.56 -20.78
C GLU A 460 -23.88 -63.51 -21.12
N MET A 461 -25.08 -62.98 -21.39
CA MET A 461 -26.23 -63.76 -21.83
C MET A 461 -26.00 -64.39 -23.20
N GLN A 462 -25.29 -63.71 -24.11
CA GLN A 462 -24.88 -64.25 -25.41
C GLN A 462 -23.86 -65.38 -25.25
N ILE A 463 -22.86 -65.24 -24.38
CA ILE A 463 -21.88 -66.27 -24.04
C ILE A 463 -22.60 -67.48 -23.40
N LYS A 464 -23.51 -67.26 -22.46
CA LYS A 464 -24.36 -68.30 -21.85
C LYS A 464 -25.27 -68.99 -22.87
N LYS A 465 -25.84 -68.25 -23.83
CA LYS A 465 -26.67 -68.80 -24.91
C LYS A 465 -25.84 -69.65 -25.86
N GLN A 466 -24.64 -69.19 -26.23
CA GLN A 466 -23.69 -69.97 -27.02
C GLN A 466 -23.28 -71.26 -26.31
N PHE A 467 -23.05 -71.22 -25.00
CA PHE A 467 -22.81 -72.42 -24.20
C PHE A 467 -23.99 -73.39 -24.26
N GLN A 468 -25.22 -72.90 -24.06
CA GLN A 468 -26.43 -73.73 -24.11
C GLN A 468 -26.64 -74.37 -25.48
N ASP A 469 -26.41 -73.63 -26.57
CA ASP A 469 -26.56 -74.16 -27.93
C ASP A 469 -25.45 -75.17 -28.26
N THR A 470 -24.22 -74.94 -27.81
CA THR A 470 -23.12 -75.90 -27.95
C THR A 470 -23.37 -77.17 -27.14
N CYS A 471 -23.93 -77.06 -25.93
CA CYS A 471 -24.38 -78.20 -25.12
C CYS A 471 -25.47 -79.02 -25.83
N LYS A 472 -26.44 -78.37 -26.49
CA LYS A 472 -27.48 -79.07 -27.27
C LYS A 472 -26.88 -79.84 -28.44
N VAL A 473 -25.91 -79.26 -29.14
CA VAL A 473 -25.20 -79.92 -30.25
C VAL A 473 -24.40 -81.12 -29.74
N GLN A 474 -23.61 -80.95 -28.66
CA GLN A 474 -22.87 -82.05 -28.02
C GLN A 474 -23.80 -83.19 -27.57
N ASN A 475 -24.97 -82.86 -27.01
CA ASN A 475 -25.97 -83.86 -26.63
C ASN A 475 -26.57 -84.61 -27.84
N LYS A 476 -26.79 -83.94 -28.97
CA LYS A 476 -27.25 -84.59 -30.21
C LYS A 476 -26.17 -85.50 -30.78
N GLN A 477 -24.92 -85.04 -30.81
CA GLN A 477 -23.75 -85.82 -31.26
C GLN A 477 -23.53 -87.06 -30.38
N TYR A 478 -23.64 -86.90 -29.05
CA TYR A 478 -23.59 -88.02 -28.12
C TYR A 478 -24.69 -89.06 -28.40
N LYS A 479 -25.94 -88.64 -28.62
CA LYS A 479 -27.04 -89.54 -28.95
C LYS A 479 -26.78 -90.31 -30.26
N ALA A 480 -26.28 -89.63 -31.28
CA ALA A 480 -25.93 -90.25 -32.56
C ALA A 480 -24.77 -91.26 -32.41
N LEU A 481 -23.69 -90.87 -31.72
CA LEU A 481 -22.53 -91.71 -31.46
C LEU A 481 -22.89 -92.94 -30.62
N ARG A 482 -23.72 -92.75 -29.58
CA ARG A 482 -24.24 -93.82 -28.73
C ARG A 482 -25.04 -94.83 -29.55
N ASN A 483 -25.93 -94.38 -30.42
CA ASN A 483 -26.75 -95.28 -31.24
C ASN A 483 -25.87 -96.09 -32.20
N HIS A 484 -24.93 -95.44 -32.89
CA HIS A 484 -24.01 -96.12 -33.80
C HIS A 484 -23.11 -97.15 -33.09
N GLN A 485 -22.55 -96.82 -31.92
CA GLN A 485 -21.73 -97.77 -31.15
C GLN A 485 -22.54 -98.96 -30.62
N LEU A 486 -23.82 -98.77 -30.28
CA LEU A 486 -24.70 -99.88 -29.89
C LEU A 486 -25.09 -100.79 -31.06
N GLU A 487 -25.15 -100.26 -32.28
CA GLU A 487 -25.44 -101.02 -33.51
C GLU A 487 -24.24 -101.86 -33.98
N VAL A 488 -23.02 -101.34 -33.84
CA VAL A 488 -21.79 -101.98 -34.35
C VAL A 488 -21.15 -102.94 -33.34
N SER A 489 -21.44 -102.78 -32.04
CA SER A 489 -20.82 -103.59 -30.97
C SER A 489 -21.71 -104.75 -30.48
N PRO A 490 -21.12 -105.88 -30.04
CA PRO A 490 -21.87 -107.03 -29.52
C PRO A 490 -22.54 -106.74 -28.16
N LYS A 491 -23.70 -107.35 -27.93
CA LYS A 491 -24.57 -107.10 -26.75
C LYS A 491 -23.88 -107.33 -25.39
N SER A 492 -22.85 -108.17 -25.32
CA SER A 492 -22.06 -108.42 -24.11
C SER A 492 -21.29 -107.19 -23.61
N GLU A 493 -20.96 -106.25 -24.51
CA GLU A 493 -20.12 -105.08 -24.20
C GLU A 493 -20.92 -103.78 -24.00
N HIS A 494 -22.21 -103.79 -24.35
CA HIS A 494 -23.09 -102.62 -24.32
C HIS A 494 -23.12 -101.89 -22.96
N LYS A 495 -23.05 -102.62 -21.84
CA LYS A 495 -23.07 -102.03 -20.50
C LYS A 495 -21.80 -101.23 -20.21
N ALA A 496 -20.63 -101.74 -20.61
CA ALA A 496 -19.35 -101.07 -20.42
C ALA A 496 -19.20 -99.87 -21.37
N LEU A 497 -19.63 -100.03 -22.62
CA LEU A 497 -19.64 -98.96 -23.63
C LEU A 497 -20.57 -97.80 -23.24
N LEU A 498 -21.77 -98.08 -22.71
CA LEU A 498 -22.68 -97.03 -22.24
C LEU A 498 -22.11 -96.25 -21.05
N LYS A 499 -21.40 -96.91 -20.14
CA LYS A 499 -20.76 -96.26 -19.00
C LYS A 499 -19.64 -95.33 -19.45
N THR A 500 -18.74 -95.82 -20.31
CA THR A 500 -17.60 -95.05 -20.85
C THR A 500 -18.06 -93.87 -21.69
N LEU A 501 -19.05 -94.05 -22.59
CA LEU A 501 -19.65 -92.96 -23.35
C LEU A 501 -20.27 -91.88 -22.46
N LYS A 502 -20.99 -92.26 -21.39
CA LYS A 502 -21.62 -91.31 -20.47
C LYS A 502 -20.57 -90.53 -19.66
N GLU A 503 -19.51 -91.21 -19.22
CA GLU A 503 -18.36 -90.56 -18.56
C GLU A 503 -17.66 -89.58 -19.50
N GLU A 504 -17.49 -89.94 -20.77
CA GLU A 504 -16.90 -89.07 -21.79
C GLU A 504 -17.79 -87.86 -22.13
N GLN A 505 -19.11 -88.04 -22.21
CA GLN A 505 -20.08 -86.95 -22.37
C GLN A 505 -20.01 -85.96 -21.20
N THR A 506 -19.98 -86.48 -19.97
CA THR A 506 -19.90 -85.66 -18.74
C THR A 506 -18.59 -84.88 -18.72
N ARG A 507 -17.48 -85.52 -19.08
CA ARG A 507 -16.16 -84.86 -19.20
C ARG A 507 -16.14 -83.76 -20.27
N LYS A 508 -16.69 -84.01 -21.47
CA LYS A 508 -16.75 -83.01 -22.55
C LYS A 508 -17.62 -81.81 -22.19
N LEU A 509 -18.76 -82.04 -21.53
CA LEU A 509 -19.60 -80.96 -21.02
C LEU A 509 -18.94 -80.18 -19.87
N ALA A 510 -18.17 -80.83 -19.01
CA ALA A 510 -17.41 -80.17 -17.94
C ALA A 510 -16.30 -79.28 -18.50
N VAL A 511 -15.51 -79.76 -19.47
CA VAL A 511 -14.47 -78.96 -20.14
C VAL A 511 -15.08 -77.76 -20.87
N LEU A 512 -16.24 -77.95 -21.52
CA LEU A 512 -16.96 -76.86 -22.17
C LEU A 512 -17.42 -75.83 -21.13
N ALA A 513 -17.98 -76.27 -20.00
CA ALA A 513 -18.41 -75.37 -18.93
C ALA A 513 -17.23 -74.54 -18.37
N GLU A 514 -16.09 -75.19 -18.14
CA GLU A 514 -14.85 -74.54 -17.67
C GLU A 514 -14.33 -73.49 -18.66
N GLN A 515 -14.34 -73.78 -19.96
CA GLN A 515 -13.93 -72.83 -21.01
C GLN A 515 -14.83 -71.58 -21.06
N TYR A 516 -16.14 -71.75 -20.91
CA TYR A 516 -17.08 -70.63 -20.91
C TYR A 516 -17.02 -69.83 -19.61
N GLU A 517 -16.83 -70.48 -18.47
CA GLU A 517 -16.58 -69.83 -17.18
C GLU A 517 -15.28 -69.02 -17.21
N GLN A 518 -14.21 -69.58 -17.79
CA GLN A 518 -12.95 -68.88 -18.00
C GLN A 518 -13.11 -67.67 -18.93
N SER A 519 -13.83 -67.81 -20.04
CA SER A 519 -14.09 -66.68 -20.96
C SER A 519 -14.87 -65.53 -20.31
N ILE A 520 -15.81 -65.83 -19.40
CA ILE A 520 -16.54 -64.80 -18.63
C ILE A 520 -15.59 -64.14 -17.62
N ASN A 521 -14.81 -64.93 -16.89
CA ASN A 521 -13.84 -64.41 -15.92
C ASN A 521 -12.76 -63.55 -16.57
N ASP A 522 -12.26 -63.93 -17.75
CA ASP A 522 -11.25 -63.16 -18.51
C ASP A 522 -11.82 -61.81 -18.98
N MET A 523 -13.09 -61.78 -19.41
CA MET A 523 -13.78 -60.55 -19.77
C MET A 523 -13.95 -59.61 -18.56
N MET A 524 -14.47 -60.14 -17.44
CA MET A 524 -14.70 -59.37 -16.21
C MET A 524 -13.39 -58.84 -15.61
N THR A 525 -12.32 -59.64 -15.62
CA THR A 525 -10.99 -59.21 -15.16
C THR A 525 -10.38 -58.17 -16.09
N SER A 526 -10.51 -58.32 -17.41
CA SER A 526 -10.08 -57.29 -18.38
C SER A 526 -10.81 -55.96 -18.19
N GLN A 527 -12.13 -56.01 -17.95
CA GLN A 527 -12.92 -54.81 -17.69
C GLN A 527 -12.52 -54.15 -16.35
N ALA A 528 -12.29 -54.94 -15.30
CA ALA A 528 -11.81 -54.44 -14.02
C ALA A 528 -10.43 -53.76 -14.14
N LEU A 529 -9.48 -54.38 -14.84
CA LEU A 529 -8.16 -53.82 -15.11
C LEU A 529 -8.24 -52.51 -15.92
N ARG A 530 -9.16 -52.44 -16.89
CA ARG A 530 -9.38 -51.22 -17.66
C ARG A 530 -9.90 -50.07 -16.78
N LEU A 531 -10.87 -50.35 -15.92
CA LEU A 531 -11.38 -49.33 -14.99
C LEU A 531 -10.28 -48.87 -14.03
N GLU A 532 -9.48 -49.79 -13.48
CA GLU A 532 -8.36 -49.45 -12.60
C GLU A 532 -7.32 -48.58 -13.31
N ALA A 533 -6.97 -48.90 -14.56
CA ALA A 533 -6.05 -48.09 -15.36
C ALA A 533 -6.61 -46.69 -15.67
N GLU A 534 -7.90 -46.58 -15.98
CA GLU A 534 -8.58 -45.28 -16.20
C GLU A 534 -8.60 -44.46 -14.89
N GLN A 535 -8.90 -45.08 -13.75
CA GLN A 535 -8.88 -44.41 -12.43
C GLN A 535 -7.48 -43.96 -12.03
N GLU A 536 -6.45 -44.76 -12.30
CA GLU A 536 -5.06 -44.38 -12.06
C GLU A 536 -4.65 -43.19 -12.92
N ALA A 537 -5.01 -43.20 -14.22
CA ALA A 537 -4.76 -42.08 -15.12
C ALA A 537 -5.44 -40.79 -14.64
N GLU A 538 -6.70 -40.86 -14.18
CA GLU A 538 -7.39 -39.71 -13.58
C GLU A 538 -6.70 -39.21 -12.30
N CYS A 539 -6.23 -40.12 -11.43
CA CYS A 539 -5.48 -39.75 -10.22
C CYS A 539 -4.16 -39.05 -10.56
N GLN A 540 -3.43 -39.55 -11.55
CA GLN A 540 -2.18 -38.95 -12.01
C GLN A 540 -2.44 -37.57 -12.63
N ALA A 541 -3.46 -37.45 -13.50
CA ALA A 541 -3.83 -36.18 -14.11
C ALA A 541 -4.22 -35.13 -13.05
N LEU A 542 -5.04 -35.50 -12.05
CA LEU A 542 -5.39 -34.60 -10.96
C LEU A 542 -4.16 -34.19 -10.14
N LYS A 543 -3.25 -35.13 -9.82
CA LYS A 543 -2.00 -34.80 -9.11
C LYS A 543 -1.16 -33.80 -9.90
N CYS A 544 -0.99 -34.01 -11.20
CA CYS A 544 -0.26 -33.08 -12.06
C CYS A 544 -0.93 -31.70 -12.10
N GLN A 545 -2.26 -31.64 -12.19
CA GLN A 545 -3.00 -30.37 -12.16
C GLN A 545 -2.79 -29.62 -10.84
N LEU A 546 -3.00 -30.29 -9.70
CA LEU A 546 -2.85 -29.65 -8.37
C LEU A 546 -1.40 -29.21 -8.10
N GLN A 547 -0.41 -29.95 -8.63
CA GLN A 547 0.99 -29.57 -8.57
C GLN A 547 1.26 -28.29 -9.39
N GLN A 548 0.72 -28.20 -10.60
CA GLN A 548 0.84 -27.01 -11.43
C GLN A 548 0.17 -25.78 -10.78
N GLU A 549 -0.99 -25.96 -10.14
CA GLU A 549 -1.66 -24.89 -9.39
C GLU A 549 -0.82 -24.43 -8.19
N MET A 550 -0.13 -25.35 -7.50
CA MET A 550 0.80 -25.00 -6.42
C MET A 550 2.01 -24.21 -6.93
N GLU A 551 2.61 -24.63 -8.05
CA GLU A 551 3.73 -23.91 -8.67
C GLU A 551 3.34 -22.49 -9.11
N LEU A 552 2.11 -22.30 -9.58
CA LEU A 552 1.57 -20.97 -9.89
C LEU A 552 1.39 -20.12 -8.64
N LEU A 553 0.94 -20.71 -7.52
CA LEU A 553 0.84 -20.02 -6.25
C LEU A 553 2.23 -19.61 -5.73
N ASP A 554 3.20 -20.51 -5.75
CA ASP A 554 4.59 -20.23 -5.37
C ASP A 554 5.17 -19.09 -6.21
N ALA A 555 4.99 -19.13 -7.53
CA ALA A 555 5.43 -18.06 -8.43
C ALA A 555 4.75 -16.72 -8.11
N TYR A 556 3.46 -16.73 -7.79
CA TYR A 556 2.71 -15.54 -7.38
C TYR A 556 3.23 -14.97 -6.06
N GLN A 557 3.49 -15.82 -5.07
CA GLN A 557 4.04 -15.41 -3.77
C GLN A 557 5.47 -14.87 -3.91
N CYS A 558 6.32 -15.54 -4.68
CA CYS A 558 7.67 -15.05 -5.00
C CYS A 558 7.61 -13.67 -5.66
N LYS A 559 6.72 -13.47 -6.63
CA LYS A 559 6.53 -12.17 -7.29
C LYS A 559 6.05 -11.10 -6.32
N THR A 560 5.09 -11.41 -5.45
CA THR A 560 4.54 -10.48 -4.46
C THR A 560 5.62 -10.07 -3.44
N LYS A 561 6.40 -11.03 -2.95
CA LYS A 561 7.54 -10.78 -2.07
C LYS A 561 8.59 -9.89 -2.74
N ALA A 562 9.01 -10.23 -3.96
CA ALA A 562 10.00 -9.45 -4.71
C ALA A 562 9.51 -8.01 -4.98
N GLN A 563 8.22 -7.83 -5.26
CA GLN A 563 7.63 -6.50 -5.42
C GLN A 563 7.64 -5.70 -4.10
N ALA A 564 7.37 -6.33 -2.96
CA ALA A 564 7.44 -5.69 -1.65
C ALA A 564 8.88 -5.29 -1.26
N GLU A 565 9.86 -6.14 -1.58
CA GLU A 565 11.29 -5.88 -1.38
C GLU A 565 11.78 -4.76 -2.30
N ALA A 566 11.44 -4.79 -3.59
CA ALA A 566 11.79 -3.72 -4.53
C ALA A 566 11.18 -2.36 -4.14
N GLN A 567 9.94 -2.36 -3.63
CA GLN A 567 9.33 -1.13 -3.11
C GLN A 567 10.10 -0.60 -1.89
N HIS A 568 10.57 -1.48 -1.00
CA HIS A 568 11.37 -1.07 0.14
C HIS A 568 12.73 -0.50 -0.28
N GLU A 569 13.42 -1.14 -1.21
CA GLU A 569 14.68 -0.62 -1.76
C GLU A 569 14.50 0.76 -2.39
N HIS A 570 13.43 0.94 -3.17
CA HIS A 570 13.09 2.23 -3.75
C HIS A 570 12.81 3.30 -2.67
N ASP A 571 12.02 2.97 -1.64
CA ASP A 571 11.73 3.88 -0.53
C ASP A 571 12.99 4.24 0.26
N MET A 572 13.91 3.28 0.45
CA MET A 572 15.20 3.47 1.10
C MET A 572 16.11 4.41 0.30
N GLN A 573 16.27 4.17 -1.00
CA GLN A 573 17.05 5.05 -1.88
C GLN A 573 16.49 6.47 -1.92
N LYS A 574 15.16 6.61 -1.98
CA LYS A 574 14.50 7.91 -1.93
C LYS A 574 14.75 8.64 -0.62
N LEU A 575 14.73 7.91 0.51
CA LEU A 575 15.03 8.50 1.82
C LEU A 575 16.50 8.91 1.92
N GLU A 576 17.42 8.08 1.43
CA GLU A 576 18.85 8.38 1.40
C GLU A 576 19.16 9.60 0.53
N GLN A 577 18.58 9.71 -0.66
CA GLN A 577 18.71 10.88 -1.53
C GLN A 577 18.16 12.14 -0.86
N LYS A 578 16.99 12.05 -0.20
CA LYS A 578 16.42 13.17 0.55
C LYS A 578 17.34 13.59 1.69
N ALA A 579 17.88 12.64 2.44
CA ALA A 579 18.81 12.90 3.54
C ALA A 579 20.13 13.52 3.03
N SER A 580 20.68 13.03 1.92
CA SER A 580 21.91 13.56 1.34
C SER A 580 21.74 14.98 0.82
N LEU A 581 20.62 15.28 0.15
CA LEU A 581 20.31 16.65 -0.30
C LEU A 581 20.12 17.59 0.88
N ARG A 582 19.40 17.15 1.93
CA ARG A 582 19.23 17.94 3.16
C ARG A 582 20.57 18.23 3.83
N ARG A 583 21.46 17.23 3.91
CA ARG A 583 22.81 17.37 4.47
C ARG A 583 23.66 18.33 3.67
N ALA A 584 23.68 18.21 2.34
CA ALA A 584 24.43 19.11 1.47
C ALA A 584 23.98 20.57 1.61
N HIS A 585 22.67 20.82 1.66
CA HIS A 585 22.14 22.17 1.90
C HIS A 585 22.50 22.71 3.28
N LEU A 586 22.50 21.85 4.31
CA LEU A 586 22.90 22.23 5.66
C LEU A 586 24.40 22.60 5.71
N GLU A 587 25.26 21.79 5.08
CA GLU A 587 26.69 22.04 5.00
C GLU A 587 27.01 23.33 4.22
N GLN A 588 26.35 23.55 3.08
CA GLN A 588 26.46 24.79 2.33
C GLN A 588 26.05 25.99 3.18
N LYS A 589 24.93 25.91 3.89
CA LYS A 589 24.46 26.99 4.77
C LYS A 589 25.46 27.28 5.89
N VAL A 590 26.04 26.24 6.50
CA VAL A 590 27.09 26.38 7.52
C VAL A 590 28.32 27.09 6.95
N GLU A 591 28.77 26.70 5.75
CA GLU A 591 29.91 27.33 5.07
C GLU A 591 29.66 28.81 4.77
N GLU A 592 28.48 29.15 4.22
CA GLU A 592 28.06 30.52 3.94
C GLU A 592 28.00 31.37 5.22
N GLU A 593 27.45 30.82 6.32
CA GLU A 593 27.39 31.50 7.61
C GLU A 593 28.79 31.72 8.22
N LEU A 594 29.70 30.75 8.09
CA LEU A 594 31.10 30.89 8.55
C LEU A 594 31.85 31.95 7.73
N ALA A 595 31.66 31.98 6.42
CA ALA A 595 32.25 32.99 5.55
C ALA A 595 31.72 34.39 5.87
N ALA A 596 30.41 34.54 6.06
CA ALA A 596 29.78 35.79 6.47
C ALA A 596 30.29 36.27 7.84
N LEU A 597 30.42 35.35 8.80
CA LEU A 597 30.94 35.66 10.13
C LEU A 597 32.41 36.11 10.08
N GLN A 598 33.23 35.45 9.26
CA GLN A 598 34.62 35.84 9.08
C GLN A 598 34.75 37.22 8.43
N LYS A 599 33.90 37.51 7.43
CA LYS A 599 33.83 38.84 6.82
C LYS A 599 33.46 39.90 7.85
N GLU A 600 32.39 39.69 8.61
CA GLU A 600 31.97 40.61 9.69
C GLU A 600 33.08 40.83 10.71
N ARG A 601 33.80 39.76 11.09
CA ARG A 601 34.95 39.83 12.00
C ARG A 601 36.03 40.77 11.45
N THR A 602 36.41 40.60 10.18
CA THR A 602 37.44 41.44 9.55
C THR A 602 37.01 42.90 9.41
N GLU A 603 35.76 43.15 9.03
CA GLU A 603 35.22 44.50 8.87
C GLU A 603 35.13 45.25 10.20
N LYS A 604 34.65 44.59 11.26
CA LYS A 604 34.59 45.16 12.61
C LYS A 604 35.97 45.55 13.14
N VAL A 605 36.94 44.66 12.97
CA VAL A 605 38.32 44.92 13.40
C VAL A 605 38.93 46.09 12.61
N LYS A 606 38.73 46.10 11.29
CA LYS A 606 39.20 47.19 10.41
C LYS A 606 38.59 48.53 10.81
N HIS A 607 37.27 48.61 10.97
CA HIS A 607 36.59 49.84 11.37
C HIS A 607 37.06 50.35 12.74
N LEU A 608 37.33 49.45 13.69
CA LEU A 608 37.90 49.82 14.98
C LEU A 608 39.27 50.50 14.80
N PHE A 609 40.19 49.86 14.09
CA PHE A 609 41.54 50.42 13.88
C PHE A 609 41.50 51.76 13.14
N GLU A 610 40.71 51.88 12.07
CA GLU A 610 40.55 53.15 11.33
C GLU A 610 39.96 54.27 12.19
N ARG A 611 39.06 53.94 13.14
CA ARG A 611 38.55 54.93 14.11
C ARG A 611 39.65 55.34 15.10
N GLN A 612 40.38 54.38 15.65
CA GLN A 612 41.43 54.62 16.63
C GLN A 612 42.59 55.44 16.04
N GLU A 613 42.98 55.15 14.80
CA GLU A 613 43.97 55.92 14.05
C GLU A 613 43.53 57.38 13.87
N ARG A 614 42.30 57.62 13.38
CA ARG A 614 41.74 58.98 13.26
C ARG A 614 41.66 59.73 14.59
N GLU A 615 41.28 59.05 15.66
CA GLU A 615 41.23 59.64 17.01
C GLU A 615 42.64 60.06 17.48
N LEU A 616 43.66 59.23 17.25
CA LEU A 616 45.05 59.55 17.58
C LEU A 616 45.61 60.68 16.72
N GLU A 617 45.39 60.65 15.40
CA GLU A 617 45.80 61.72 14.48
C GLU A 617 45.17 63.05 14.87
N SER A 618 43.86 63.07 15.14
CA SER A 618 43.16 64.27 15.59
C SER A 618 43.74 64.79 16.91
N PHE A 619 44.05 63.89 17.85
CA PHE A 619 44.66 64.26 19.12
C PHE A 619 46.07 64.84 18.94
N ASP A 620 46.88 64.25 18.06
CA ASP A 620 48.25 64.69 17.80
C ASP A 620 48.27 66.03 17.05
N VAL A 621 47.39 66.24 16.07
CA VAL A 621 47.21 67.54 15.39
C VAL A 621 46.75 68.63 16.36
N GLU A 622 45.80 68.34 17.24
CA GLU A 622 45.37 69.29 18.29
C GLU A 622 46.52 69.60 19.25
N SER A 623 47.33 68.60 19.61
CA SER A 623 48.51 68.79 20.47
C SER A 623 49.53 69.73 19.83
N LEU A 624 49.81 69.53 18.53
CA LEU A 624 50.70 70.41 17.75
C LEU A 624 50.16 71.84 17.70
N ARG A 625 48.84 72.02 17.48
CA ARG A 625 48.20 73.35 17.44
C ARG A 625 48.29 74.09 18.78
N LEU A 626 48.25 73.38 19.90
CA LEU A 626 48.43 73.93 21.24
C LEU A 626 49.89 74.24 21.57
N GLY A 627 50.83 74.00 20.65
CA GLY A 627 52.26 74.29 20.82
C GLY A 627 53.04 73.16 21.48
N PHE A 628 52.43 71.98 21.69
CA PHE A 628 53.17 70.81 22.14
C PHE A 628 53.92 70.18 20.96
N GLY A 629 55.21 69.88 21.13
CA GLY A 629 55.97 69.06 20.16
C GLY A 629 55.50 67.59 20.15
N SER A 630 56.19 66.72 19.42
CA SER A 630 55.86 65.30 19.41
C SER A 630 55.78 64.71 20.83
N LEU A 631 54.64 64.08 21.13
CA LEU A 631 54.36 63.43 22.41
C LEU A 631 54.51 61.90 22.33
N ALA A 632 54.88 61.36 21.17
CA ALA A 632 55.00 59.93 20.94
C ALA A 632 56.14 59.27 21.76
N SER A 633 57.15 60.05 22.16
CA SER A 633 58.33 59.59 22.89
C SER A 633 58.49 60.24 24.27
N PHE A 634 57.42 60.82 24.83
CA PHE A 634 57.49 61.50 26.13
C PHE A 634 57.43 60.47 27.27
N ASP A 635 58.59 60.11 27.79
CA ASP A 635 58.71 59.28 29.00
C ASP A 635 58.65 60.14 30.26
N PHE A 636 57.81 59.72 31.21
CA PHE A 636 57.82 60.29 32.56
C PHE A 636 59.13 59.91 33.26
N PRO A 637 59.72 60.77 34.10
CA PRO A 637 60.84 60.38 34.95
C PRO A 637 60.42 59.14 35.75
N LYS A 638 61.04 58.00 35.45
CA LYS A 638 60.84 56.79 36.24
C LYS A 638 61.29 57.11 37.66
N GLU A 639 60.53 56.65 38.66
CA GLU A 639 61.06 56.58 40.02
C GLU A 639 62.35 55.76 39.92
N ASP A 640 63.50 56.41 40.11
CA ASP A 640 64.70 55.70 40.51
C ASP A 640 64.34 55.07 41.86
N ASP A 641 64.14 53.75 41.85
CA ASP A 641 63.97 52.94 43.04
C ASP A 641 65.05 53.32 44.07
N ARG A 642 64.60 53.82 45.22
CA ARG A 642 65.37 53.88 46.46
C ARG A 642 64.60 53.23 47.58
#